data_AF-A0A3M7DPH7-F1
#
_entry.id   AF-A0A3M7DPH7-F1
#
_cell.length_a   1.000
_cell.length_b   1.000
_cell.length_c   1.000
_cell.angle_alpha   90.00
_cell.angle_beta   90.00
_cell.angle_gamma   90.00
#
_symmetry.space_group_name_H-M   'P 1'
#
loop_
_entity.id
_entity.type
_entity.pdbx_description
1 polymer ?
#
loop_
_entity_poly.entity_id
_entity_poly.type
_entity_poly.pdbx_seq_one_letter_code
_entity_poly.pdbx_strand_id
1 'polypeptide(L)'
;MDVPIATSLKEVYPEDAIEGQTKRWNNLITKFKQEYGKLPDFISRSPGRVNIIGEHIDYCLYEVLPMAIEADVLIAVSVHPESPGPSKVRLVNVHPQKFENKEFEVPETGGVHIDPSTLEWANYFKSGLKGATELLRKSKSDFKKSIGMDVVADGTVPSGGGLSSSAAFTCTSALAVMRANGVEKVDKKQLCEVAIVSERSVGVNSGGMDQAASVFPHRGNALYVSFVPELSAKNIAFPEMKSPLVFVIAQSFVAADKHITAPVCYNLRVVEVTLAALVLSKIFGLKDLPSDASPLGYSLRTFHDLYFTQKEGVKDNYSVSKSDFQAQLQDLVEKIDQYLPQEEGYTRQQMSEITGISVEELEQKYMTKFPIRADKFKLRQRALHVFGEAIRVIRFNELLSSPPPQNEQENEQLLKSLGELMNDTQDSCREIYENSCPELDELCKLARSAGAYGSRLTGAGWGGCSVHLVPESKVEAVKQKWIDQYYSKKFPDMTEDKLKEAIVDVNNQHFRLLDLPPELQLRIFELAVVQEEPIRVNFPCAWSFSRRGLGLCSADEKGSDDMVESAYHATRRAWNAGGKTLCSQPALSKLCRAVRHDVLKLFYGKNVFEMAYCDAHKQVARAVSHRHAARRAYASSATSHPTPPPTHQQPPNPASQPAPIASNTQPMLHMQQPPLRQPSARERQAKNWPPSDAGVKYILLGSIIGMPALCWFYYEHRRKHMDELRHAQLKEVQDRYRRQGGTAI
;
A
#
# COMPACT_ATOMS: atom_id res chain seq x y z
N MET A 1 4.71 -2.21 20.39
CA MET A 1 3.55 -2.69 19.58
C MET A 1 3.98 -4.03 19.05
N ASP A 2 3.23 -5.10 19.30
CA ASP A 2 3.69 -6.44 18.95
C ASP A 2 3.42 -6.77 17.47
N VAL A 3 4.24 -7.65 16.90
CA VAL A 3 3.98 -8.27 15.60
C VAL A 3 2.72 -9.14 15.71
N PRO A 4 1.71 -8.95 14.82
CA PRO A 4 0.47 -9.70 14.91
C PRO A 4 0.66 -11.17 14.53
N ILE A 5 -0.13 -12.06 15.16
CA ILE A 5 -0.27 -13.46 14.75
C ILE A 5 -1.55 -13.56 13.94
N ALA A 6 -1.42 -13.96 12.67
CA ALA A 6 -2.55 -14.19 11.80
C ALA A 6 -2.97 -15.66 11.83
N THR A 7 -4.28 -15.92 11.92
CA THR A 7 -4.83 -17.29 11.89
C THR A 7 -5.45 -17.67 10.55
N SER A 8 -5.60 -16.69 9.65
CA SER A 8 -6.15 -16.88 8.31
C SER A 8 -5.48 -15.98 7.28
N LEU A 9 -5.50 -16.38 6.01
CA LEU A 9 -4.98 -15.57 4.92
C LEU A 9 -5.74 -14.25 4.73
N LYS A 10 -7.02 -14.18 5.13
CA LYS A 10 -7.86 -12.97 5.03
C LYS A 10 -7.38 -11.85 5.94
N GLU A 11 -6.79 -12.18 7.09
CA GLU A 11 -6.18 -11.22 8.00
C GLU A 11 -4.91 -10.58 7.39
N VAL A 12 -4.28 -11.25 6.42
CA VAL A 12 -3.00 -10.86 5.84
C VAL A 12 -3.19 -10.19 4.47
N TYR A 13 -3.93 -10.84 3.58
CA TYR A 13 -4.10 -10.44 2.18
C TYR A 13 -5.52 -9.88 1.88
N PRO A 14 -5.65 -8.99 0.88
CA PRO A 14 -6.96 -8.55 0.40
C PRO A 14 -7.72 -9.70 -0.29
N GLU A 15 -9.03 -9.53 -0.43
CA GLU A 15 -9.96 -10.60 -0.84
C GLU A 15 -9.66 -11.19 -2.21
N ASP A 16 -9.31 -10.34 -3.18
CA ASP A 16 -8.91 -10.70 -4.54
C ASP A 16 -7.59 -11.48 -4.61
N ALA A 17 -6.68 -11.27 -3.65
CA ALA A 17 -5.42 -12.01 -3.56
C ALA A 17 -5.57 -13.39 -2.90
N ILE A 18 -6.67 -13.68 -2.18
CA ILE A 18 -6.79 -14.89 -1.34
C ILE A 18 -6.63 -16.18 -2.13
N GLU A 19 -7.22 -16.28 -3.32
CA GLU A 19 -7.13 -17.51 -4.12
C GLU A 19 -5.68 -17.82 -4.54
N GLY A 20 -4.97 -16.81 -5.06
CA GLY A 20 -3.56 -16.94 -5.45
C GLY A 20 -2.66 -17.24 -4.25
N GLN A 21 -2.86 -16.54 -3.15
CA GLN A 21 -2.08 -16.75 -1.93
C GLN A 21 -2.37 -18.10 -1.26
N THR A 22 -3.58 -18.64 -1.41
CA THR A 22 -3.92 -19.99 -0.93
C THR A 22 -3.14 -21.05 -1.69
N LYS A 23 -3.05 -20.93 -3.02
CA LYS A 23 -2.22 -21.82 -3.86
C LYS A 23 -0.74 -21.73 -3.47
N ARG A 24 -0.22 -20.51 -3.32
CA ARG A 24 1.17 -20.28 -2.88
C ARG A 24 1.46 -20.87 -1.50
N TRP A 25 0.59 -20.62 -0.53
CA TRP A 25 0.72 -21.16 0.84
C TRP A 25 0.73 -22.68 0.86
N ASN A 26 -0.20 -23.31 0.13
CA ASN A 26 -0.24 -24.77 0.03
C ASN A 26 1.04 -25.34 -0.62
N ASN A 27 1.55 -24.70 -1.68
CA ASN A 27 2.80 -25.10 -2.32
C ASN A 27 3.99 -25.02 -1.33
N LEU A 28 4.07 -23.95 -0.53
CA LEU A 28 5.10 -23.80 0.50
C LEU A 28 5.05 -24.94 1.53
N ILE A 29 3.86 -25.24 2.06
CA ILE A 29 3.65 -26.33 3.03
C ILE A 29 3.99 -27.70 2.40
N THR A 30 3.54 -27.95 1.17
CA THR A 30 3.83 -29.19 0.45
C THR A 30 5.32 -29.36 0.21
N LYS A 31 6.02 -28.30 -0.23
CA LYS A 31 7.47 -28.32 -0.42
C LYS A 31 8.20 -28.58 0.89
N PHE A 32 7.77 -27.95 1.99
CA PHE A 32 8.33 -28.20 3.33
C PHE A 32 8.19 -29.66 3.74
N LYS A 33 7.00 -30.25 3.54
CA LYS A 33 6.75 -31.67 3.85
C LYS A 33 7.56 -32.61 2.97
N GLN A 34 7.75 -32.29 1.70
CA GLN A 34 8.59 -33.09 0.78
C GLN A 34 10.06 -33.06 1.21
N GLU A 35 10.57 -31.91 1.64
CA GLU A 35 11.98 -31.74 2.00
C GLU A 35 12.32 -32.34 3.37
N TYR A 36 11.43 -32.19 4.34
CA TYR A 36 11.71 -32.52 5.74
C TYR A 36 10.84 -33.63 6.34
N GLY A 37 9.88 -34.17 5.59
CA GLY A 37 9.01 -35.27 6.01
C GLY A 37 7.96 -34.90 7.08
N LYS A 38 7.86 -33.64 7.48
CA LYS A 38 6.95 -33.11 8.51
C LYS A 38 6.33 -31.79 8.08
N LEU A 39 5.28 -31.34 8.77
CA LEU A 39 4.72 -30.00 8.57
C LEU A 39 5.59 -28.96 9.29
N PRO A 40 5.60 -27.69 8.84
CA PRO A 40 6.24 -26.61 9.58
C PRO A 40 5.46 -26.33 10.87
N ASP A 41 6.17 -25.90 11.91
CA ASP A 41 5.61 -25.49 13.19
C ASP A 41 4.95 -24.11 13.10
N PHE A 42 5.50 -23.23 12.27
CA PHE A 42 4.94 -21.91 11.98
C PHE A 42 5.46 -21.33 10.66
N ILE A 43 4.83 -20.24 10.20
CA ILE A 43 5.31 -19.41 9.09
C ILE A 43 5.46 -17.98 9.57
N SER A 44 6.59 -17.37 9.22
CA SER A 44 6.83 -15.93 9.40
C SER A 44 6.70 -15.23 8.05
N ARG A 45 6.26 -13.97 8.08
CA ARG A 45 6.00 -13.15 6.89
C ARG A 45 6.52 -11.74 7.07
N SER A 46 7.10 -11.16 6.03
CA SER A 46 7.34 -9.71 5.95
C SER A 46 7.17 -9.21 4.51
N PRO A 47 6.40 -8.12 4.28
CA PRO A 47 6.17 -7.59 2.94
C PRO A 47 7.37 -6.83 2.37
N GLY A 48 7.46 -6.79 1.05
CA GLY A 48 8.24 -5.77 0.35
C GLY A 48 7.59 -4.39 0.48
N ARG A 49 8.20 -3.38 -0.13
CA ARG A 49 7.71 -1.99 -0.05
C ARG A 49 8.02 -1.20 -1.31
N VAL A 50 7.17 -0.23 -1.57
CA VAL A 50 7.42 0.86 -2.50
C VAL A 50 7.68 2.13 -1.70
N ASN A 51 8.67 2.93 -2.10
CA ASN A 51 8.82 4.27 -1.54
C ASN A 51 7.96 5.21 -2.39
N ILE A 52 6.97 5.90 -1.81
CA ILE A 52 6.13 6.81 -2.60
C ILE A 52 6.93 8.08 -2.89
N ILE A 53 7.56 8.65 -1.86
CA ILE A 53 8.39 9.85 -1.93
C ILE A 53 9.39 9.90 -0.77
N GLY A 54 10.55 10.53 -0.96
CA GLY A 54 11.64 10.55 0.02
C GLY A 54 12.80 9.64 -0.37
N GLU A 55 13.29 9.70 -1.60
CA GLU A 55 14.39 8.82 -2.03
C GLU A 55 15.76 9.34 -1.57
N HIS A 56 16.65 8.44 -1.13
CA HIS A 56 18.03 8.76 -0.72
C HIS A 56 18.18 9.82 0.40
N ILE A 57 17.15 10.01 1.23
CA ILE A 57 17.20 10.89 2.40
C ILE A 57 17.09 10.15 3.74
N ASP A 58 16.81 8.84 3.72
CA ASP A 58 16.65 8.02 4.93
C ASP A 58 17.96 7.86 5.71
N TYR A 59 19.06 7.57 5.02
CA TYR A 59 20.40 7.55 5.64
C TYR A 59 20.95 8.95 5.95
N CYS A 60 20.26 10.01 5.49
CA CYS A 60 20.48 11.38 5.94
C CYS A 60 19.63 11.74 7.16
N LEU A 61 18.84 10.79 7.69
CA LEU A 61 17.96 10.93 8.85
C LEU A 61 16.78 11.90 8.65
N TYR A 62 16.35 12.11 7.41
CA TYR A 62 15.12 12.82 7.09
C TYR A 62 13.95 11.85 6.91
N GLU A 63 12.75 12.37 7.13
CA GLU A 63 11.52 11.61 7.06
C GLU A 63 11.23 11.12 5.63
N VAL A 64 10.64 9.94 5.52
CA VAL A 64 10.29 9.29 4.24
C VAL A 64 8.86 8.75 4.29
N LEU A 65 8.25 8.53 3.12
CA LEU A 65 6.86 8.10 3.01
C LEU A 65 6.74 6.83 2.12
N PRO A 66 7.18 5.67 2.61
CA PRO A 66 6.95 4.39 1.94
C PRO A 66 5.57 3.79 2.21
N MET A 67 5.31 2.68 1.54
CA MET A 67 4.14 1.85 1.74
C MET A 67 4.50 0.38 1.46
N ALA A 68 3.96 -0.54 2.27
CA ALA A 68 4.11 -1.96 2.01
C ALA A 68 3.29 -2.39 0.80
N ILE A 69 3.80 -3.37 0.07
CA ILE A 69 3.09 -4.00 -1.05
C ILE A 69 2.65 -5.41 -0.67
N GLU A 70 1.79 -6.00 -1.48
CA GLU A 70 1.32 -7.39 -1.27
C GLU A 70 2.42 -8.43 -1.45
N ALA A 71 3.35 -8.18 -2.39
CA ALA A 71 4.50 -9.04 -2.59
C ALA A 71 5.35 -9.10 -1.32
N ASP A 72 5.74 -10.30 -0.92
CA ASP A 72 6.33 -10.55 0.39
C ASP A 72 7.26 -11.76 0.41
N VAL A 73 7.90 -11.96 1.56
CA VAL A 73 8.68 -13.15 1.89
C VAL A 73 7.93 -13.96 2.94
N LEU A 74 7.83 -15.27 2.70
CA LEU A 74 7.33 -16.28 3.61
C LEU A 74 8.47 -17.23 3.98
N ILE A 75 8.65 -17.47 5.27
CA ILE A 75 9.59 -18.46 5.80
C ILE A 75 8.82 -19.46 6.66
N ALA A 76 8.66 -20.67 6.14
CA ALA A 76 8.13 -21.83 6.86
C ALA A 76 9.25 -22.48 7.68
N VAL A 77 8.97 -22.76 8.95
CA VAL A 77 9.97 -23.19 9.92
C VAL A 77 9.50 -24.40 10.69
N SER A 78 10.39 -25.36 10.92
CA SER A 78 10.26 -26.28 12.04
C SER A 78 11.51 -26.24 12.92
N VAL A 79 11.31 -26.27 14.23
CA VAL A 79 12.39 -26.24 15.22
C VAL A 79 12.91 -27.66 15.47
N HIS A 80 14.22 -27.77 15.64
CA HIS A 80 14.85 -29.01 16.10
C HIS A 80 14.75 -29.10 17.61
N PRO A 81 14.67 -30.30 18.21
CA PRO A 81 14.85 -30.46 19.64
C PRO A 81 16.21 -29.92 20.09
N GLU A 82 16.29 -29.37 21.29
CA GLU A 82 17.57 -28.92 21.84
C GLU A 82 18.49 -30.12 22.08
N SER A 83 19.70 -30.07 21.50
CA SER A 83 20.74 -31.09 21.64
C SER A 83 22.07 -30.46 22.03
N PRO A 84 22.99 -31.17 22.74
CA PRO A 84 24.34 -30.69 22.98
C PRO A 84 25.11 -30.40 21.67
N GLY A 85 26.00 -29.41 21.66
CA GLY A 85 26.82 -29.05 20.49
C GLY A 85 26.19 -27.98 19.58
N PRO A 86 26.79 -27.73 18.40
CA PRO A 86 26.29 -26.72 17.48
C PRO A 86 24.88 -27.06 16.98
N SER A 87 24.05 -26.03 16.81
CA SER A 87 22.71 -26.19 16.24
C SER A 87 22.79 -26.16 14.72
N LYS A 88 22.01 -26.98 14.04
CA LYS A 88 22.04 -27.07 12.57
C LYS A 88 20.87 -26.32 11.95
N VAL A 89 21.15 -25.50 10.95
CA VAL A 89 20.15 -24.79 10.15
C VAL A 89 20.20 -25.32 8.71
N ARG A 90 19.05 -25.78 8.21
CA ARG A 90 18.86 -26.21 6.82
C ARG A 90 17.94 -25.24 6.11
N LEU A 91 18.42 -24.62 5.05
CA LEU A 91 17.72 -23.62 4.24
C LEU A 91 17.45 -24.15 2.84
N VAL A 92 16.18 -24.15 2.46
CA VAL A 92 15.71 -24.49 1.11
C VAL A 92 14.86 -23.35 0.57
N ASN A 93 14.92 -23.13 -0.74
CA ASN A 93 14.06 -22.20 -1.42
C ASN A 93 13.08 -22.95 -2.34
N VAL A 94 11.88 -22.41 -2.55
CA VAL A 94 10.92 -22.97 -3.51
C VAL A 94 11.44 -22.90 -4.97
N HIS A 95 12.43 -22.04 -5.25
CA HIS A 95 13.10 -21.91 -6.54
C HIS A 95 14.58 -22.35 -6.48
N PRO A 96 14.88 -23.65 -6.37
CA PRO A 96 16.24 -24.15 -6.15
C PRO A 96 17.21 -23.87 -7.32
N GLN A 97 16.69 -23.64 -8.53
CA GLN A 97 17.51 -23.27 -9.70
C GLN A 97 18.06 -21.85 -9.59
N LYS A 98 17.38 -20.97 -8.85
CA LYS A 98 17.77 -19.57 -8.63
C LYS A 98 18.47 -19.39 -7.29
N PHE A 99 18.06 -20.14 -6.28
CA PHE A 99 18.53 -20.04 -4.91
C PHE A 99 18.94 -21.42 -4.41
N GLU A 100 20.23 -21.71 -4.45
CA GLU A 100 20.79 -22.99 -4.03
C GLU A 100 20.46 -23.30 -2.56
N ASN A 101 20.16 -24.57 -2.26
CA ASN A 101 19.97 -25.03 -0.89
C ASN A 101 21.26 -24.84 -0.07
N LYS A 102 21.12 -24.47 1.20
CA LYS A 102 22.26 -24.24 2.10
C LYS A 102 22.04 -24.92 3.43
N GLU A 103 23.14 -25.32 4.04
CA GLU A 103 23.16 -25.86 5.39
C GLU A 103 24.37 -25.28 6.11
N PHE A 104 24.19 -24.91 7.38
CA PHE A 104 25.29 -24.45 8.21
C PHE A 104 25.02 -24.73 9.69
N GLU A 105 26.09 -24.73 10.46
CA GLU A 105 26.05 -24.87 11.91
C GLU A 105 26.09 -23.50 12.59
N VAL A 106 25.37 -23.40 13.70
CA VAL A 106 25.34 -22.27 14.62
C VAL A 106 26.10 -22.69 15.87
N PRO A 107 27.32 -22.16 16.07
CA PRO A 107 28.12 -22.46 17.26
C PRO A 107 27.37 -22.09 18.55
N GLU A 108 27.77 -22.67 19.68
CA GLU A 108 27.22 -22.25 20.98
C GLU A 108 27.59 -20.80 21.31
N THR A 109 28.72 -20.31 20.79
CA THR A 109 29.10 -18.89 20.81
C THR A 109 28.23 -18.03 19.89
N GLY A 110 27.33 -18.62 19.11
CA GLY A 110 26.29 -17.99 18.26
C GLY A 110 26.79 -17.13 17.11
N GLY A 111 28.10 -17.03 16.93
CA GLY A 111 28.69 -16.30 15.80
C GLY A 111 28.53 -17.10 14.52
N VAL A 112 27.70 -16.62 13.60
CA VAL A 112 27.64 -17.12 12.22
C VAL A 112 28.46 -16.19 11.34
N HIS A 113 29.43 -16.75 10.62
CA HIS A 113 30.23 -15.98 9.68
C HIS A 113 29.38 -15.58 8.47
N ILE A 114 29.45 -14.30 8.12
CA ILE A 114 28.83 -13.73 6.92
C ILE A 114 29.99 -13.14 6.12
N ASP A 115 30.18 -13.64 4.90
CA ASP A 115 31.14 -13.08 3.96
C ASP A 115 30.42 -12.00 3.13
N PRO A 116 30.70 -10.71 3.35
CA PRO A 116 30.05 -9.62 2.62
C PRO A 116 30.56 -9.49 1.18
N SER A 117 31.63 -10.21 0.81
CA SER A 117 32.16 -10.21 -0.56
C SER A 117 31.39 -11.12 -1.51
N THR A 118 30.56 -12.03 -0.97
CA THR A 118 29.76 -12.98 -1.74
C THR A 118 28.27 -12.65 -1.69
N LEU A 119 27.67 -12.52 -2.87
CA LEU A 119 26.23 -12.34 -3.07
C LEU A 119 25.49 -13.67 -2.90
N GLU A 120 25.37 -14.16 -1.66
CA GLU A 120 24.63 -15.38 -1.31
C GLU A 120 23.30 -15.05 -0.62
N TRP A 121 22.17 -15.58 -1.12
CA TRP A 121 20.85 -15.31 -0.54
C TRP A 121 20.73 -15.74 0.93
N ALA A 122 21.42 -16.83 1.32
CA ALA A 122 21.44 -17.30 2.70
C ALA A 122 22.14 -16.33 3.66
N ASN A 123 22.97 -15.40 3.16
CA ASN A 123 23.57 -14.35 4.01
C ASN A 123 22.51 -13.44 4.63
N TYR A 124 21.37 -13.22 3.97
CA TYR A 124 20.24 -12.48 4.56
C TYR A 124 19.56 -13.25 5.69
N PHE A 125 19.46 -14.58 5.58
CA PHE A 125 18.99 -15.41 6.71
C PHE A 125 19.99 -15.37 7.88
N LYS A 126 21.27 -15.60 7.59
CA LYS A 126 22.36 -15.56 8.57
C LYS A 126 22.42 -14.20 9.29
N SER A 127 22.16 -13.12 8.56
CA SER A 127 22.06 -11.77 9.08
C SER A 127 20.92 -11.64 10.11
N GLY A 128 19.69 -12.02 9.74
CA GLY A 128 18.55 -12.00 10.67
C GLY A 128 18.76 -12.92 11.89
N LEU A 129 19.37 -14.09 11.69
CA LEU A 129 19.79 -15.00 12.75
C LEU A 129 20.76 -14.33 13.71
N LYS A 130 21.89 -13.79 13.21
CA LYS A 130 22.90 -13.12 14.02
C LYS A 130 22.28 -12.00 14.88
N GLY A 131 21.49 -11.13 14.27
CA GLY A 131 20.82 -10.04 15.00
C GLY A 131 19.87 -10.51 16.08
N ALA A 132 19.01 -11.47 15.76
CA ALA A 132 18.07 -12.04 16.73
C ALA A 132 18.81 -12.76 17.88
N THR A 133 19.85 -13.53 17.58
CA THR A 133 20.69 -14.21 18.58
C THR A 133 21.37 -13.20 19.52
N GLU A 134 21.92 -12.12 18.98
CA GLU A 134 22.55 -11.05 19.78
C GLU A 134 21.52 -10.33 20.68
N LEU A 135 20.32 -10.03 20.16
CA LEU A 135 19.25 -9.44 20.97
C LEU A 135 18.82 -10.39 22.09
N LEU A 136 18.62 -11.68 21.78
CA LEU A 136 18.22 -12.69 22.75
C LEU A 136 19.23 -12.83 23.88
N ARG A 137 20.53 -12.83 23.58
CA ARG A 137 21.58 -12.83 24.61
C ARG A 137 21.55 -11.64 25.53
N LYS A 138 21.26 -10.45 24.99
CA LYS A 138 21.14 -9.23 25.81
C LYS A 138 19.89 -9.24 26.68
N SER A 139 18.80 -9.84 26.20
CA SER A 139 17.50 -9.83 26.88
C SER A 139 17.26 -11.02 27.82
N LYS A 140 17.91 -12.16 27.60
CA LYS A 140 17.73 -13.41 28.35
C LYS A 140 19.09 -13.92 28.83
N SER A 141 19.35 -13.81 30.14
CA SER A 141 20.64 -14.19 30.74
C SER A 141 20.97 -15.68 30.65
N ASP A 142 19.96 -16.53 30.51
CA ASP A 142 20.07 -17.99 30.36
C ASP A 142 20.16 -18.43 28.90
N PHE A 143 20.02 -17.52 27.94
CA PHE A 143 20.09 -17.85 26.52
C PHE A 143 21.54 -18.09 26.08
N LYS A 144 21.89 -19.38 25.95
CA LYS A 144 23.24 -19.81 25.56
C LYS A 144 23.43 -19.80 24.06
N LYS A 145 22.50 -20.43 23.32
CA LYS A 145 22.60 -20.66 21.88
C LYS A 145 21.25 -20.60 21.19
N SER A 146 21.29 -20.36 19.89
CA SER A 146 20.10 -20.45 19.04
C SER A 146 19.79 -21.90 18.67
N ILE A 147 18.50 -22.24 18.63
CA ILE A 147 18.02 -23.58 18.29
C ILE A 147 18.22 -23.92 16.81
N GLY A 148 18.35 -25.22 16.51
CA GLY A 148 18.40 -25.74 15.13
C GLY A 148 17.05 -25.62 14.43
N MET A 149 17.06 -25.45 13.11
CA MET A 149 15.87 -25.12 12.33
C MET A 149 15.90 -25.75 10.93
N ASP A 150 14.74 -26.22 10.50
CA ASP A 150 14.43 -26.55 9.11
C ASP A 150 13.62 -25.41 8.50
N VAL A 151 14.04 -24.91 7.34
CA VAL A 151 13.50 -23.69 6.74
C VAL A 151 13.23 -23.87 5.26
N VAL A 152 12.01 -23.56 4.83
CA VAL A 152 11.70 -23.32 3.41
C VAL A 152 11.27 -21.87 3.23
N ALA A 153 11.94 -21.17 2.31
CA ALA A 153 11.64 -19.79 1.94
C ALA A 153 10.93 -19.69 0.58
N ASP A 154 9.97 -18.78 0.50
CA ASP A 154 9.27 -18.37 -0.72
C ASP A 154 9.17 -16.84 -0.73
N GLY A 155 9.54 -16.20 -1.83
CA GLY A 155 9.46 -14.75 -1.98
C GLY A 155 8.94 -14.33 -3.35
N THR A 156 7.93 -13.44 -3.35
CA THR A 156 7.37 -12.84 -4.57
C THR A 156 7.84 -11.41 -4.80
N VAL A 157 8.60 -10.83 -3.86
CA VAL A 157 9.21 -9.51 -4.05
C VAL A 157 10.27 -9.59 -5.15
N PRO A 158 10.14 -8.81 -6.25
CA PRO A 158 11.12 -8.83 -7.33
C PRO A 158 12.54 -8.53 -6.85
N SER A 159 13.45 -9.48 -7.05
CA SER A 159 14.86 -9.34 -6.68
C SER A 159 15.51 -8.24 -7.51
N GLY A 160 16.23 -7.31 -6.88
CA GLY A 160 16.87 -6.20 -7.60
C GLY A 160 15.91 -5.13 -8.14
N GLY A 161 14.60 -5.28 -7.93
CA GLY A 161 13.57 -4.32 -8.35
C GLY A 161 13.51 -3.04 -7.51
N GLY A 162 14.41 -2.86 -6.54
CA GLY A 162 14.31 -1.71 -5.62
C GLY A 162 13.07 -1.75 -4.72
N LEU A 163 12.35 -2.89 -4.62
CA LEU A 163 11.16 -3.10 -3.79
C LEU A 163 11.47 -3.73 -2.42
N SER A 164 12.72 -3.62 -1.97
CA SER A 164 13.18 -4.03 -0.63
C SER A 164 13.11 -5.54 -0.34
N SER A 165 13.41 -6.39 -1.33
CA SER A 165 13.43 -7.85 -1.13
C SER A 165 14.41 -8.28 -0.03
N SER A 166 15.55 -7.60 0.11
CA SER A 166 16.57 -7.90 1.13
C SER A 166 16.08 -7.61 2.55
N ALA A 167 15.46 -6.44 2.77
CA ALA A 167 14.96 -6.09 4.09
C ALA A 167 13.74 -6.93 4.47
N ALA A 168 12.82 -7.20 3.53
CA ALA A 168 11.71 -8.11 3.75
C ALA A 168 12.22 -9.49 4.19
N PHE A 169 13.24 -10.03 3.51
CA PHE A 169 13.85 -11.31 3.86
C PHE A 169 14.55 -11.27 5.23
N THR A 170 15.28 -10.19 5.53
CA THR A 170 16.00 -10.02 6.80
C THR A 170 15.04 -9.88 7.98
N CYS A 171 13.99 -9.05 7.84
CA CYS A 171 12.91 -8.93 8.84
C CYS A 171 12.20 -10.26 9.06
N THR A 172 11.86 -10.99 7.99
CA THR A 172 11.22 -12.30 8.09
C THR A 172 12.13 -13.30 8.82
N SER A 173 13.43 -13.29 8.51
CA SER A 173 14.42 -14.18 9.12
C SER A 173 14.64 -13.89 10.60
N ALA A 174 14.78 -12.62 10.98
CA ALA A 174 14.90 -12.22 12.39
C ALA A 174 13.64 -12.61 13.18
N LEU A 175 12.46 -12.37 12.62
CA LEU A 175 11.17 -12.78 13.21
C LEU A 175 11.09 -14.30 13.39
N ALA A 176 11.48 -15.06 12.37
CA ALA A 176 11.51 -16.53 12.41
C ALA A 176 12.40 -17.05 13.55
N VAL A 177 13.61 -16.50 13.66
CA VAL A 177 14.60 -16.91 14.66
C VAL A 177 14.14 -16.52 16.07
N MET A 178 13.59 -15.32 16.26
CA MET A 178 13.02 -14.92 17.55
C MET A 178 11.90 -15.88 17.97
N ARG A 179 10.98 -16.21 17.06
CA ARG A 179 9.86 -17.11 17.34
C ARG A 179 10.33 -18.53 17.67
N ALA A 180 11.28 -19.05 16.91
CA ALA A 180 11.86 -20.38 17.14
C ALA A 180 12.57 -20.52 18.49
N ASN A 181 13.18 -19.44 18.97
CA ASN A 181 13.85 -19.38 20.28
C ASN A 181 12.89 -18.95 21.41
N GLY A 182 11.59 -19.23 21.25
CA GLY A 182 10.59 -19.09 22.30
C GLY A 182 10.18 -17.66 22.62
N VAL A 183 10.35 -16.70 21.71
CA VAL A 183 9.71 -15.38 21.85
C VAL A 183 8.27 -15.47 21.36
N GLU A 184 7.31 -15.30 22.25
CA GLU A 184 5.89 -15.36 21.88
C GLU A 184 5.34 -14.05 21.34
N LYS A 185 5.79 -12.93 21.92
CA LYS A 185 5.42 -11.58 21.52
C LYS A 185 6.67 -10.83 21.11
N VAL A 186 6.79 -10.57 19.81
CA VAL A 186 7.91 -9.84 19.24
C VAL A 186 7.50 -8.38 19.13
N ASP A 187 8.22 -7.48 19.80
CA ASP A 187 7.99 -6.04 19.63
C ASP A 187 8.49 -5.57 18.25
N LYS A 188 7.65 -4.79 17.55
CA LYS A 188 7.93 -4.27 16.21
C LYS A 188 9.16 -3.36 16.17
N LYS A 189 9.37 -2.51 17.18
CA LYS A 189 10.51 -1.59 17.22
C LYS A 189 11.79 -2.39 17.37
N GLN A 190 11.83 -3.35 18.29
CA GLN A 190 12.97 -4.25 18.45
C GLN A 190 13.26 -5.06 17.17
N LEU A 191 12.23 -5.63 16.52
CA LEU A 191 12.41 -6.36 15.26
C LEU A 191 13.00 -5.46 14.16
N CYS A 192 12.48 -4.24 14.03
CA CYS A 192 12.95 -3.29 13.03
C CYS A 192 14.41 -2.87 13.29
N GLU A 193 14.74 -2.47 14.52
CA GLU A 193 16.11 -2.07 14.90
C GLU A 193 17.11 -3.21 14.71
N VAL A 194 16.74 -4.45 15.09
CA VAL A 194 17.56 -5.64 14.82
C VAL A 194 17.77 -5.82 13.33
N ALA A 195 16.72 -5.76 12.52
CA ALA A 195 16.84 -5.94 11.07
C ALA A 195 17.72 -4.86 10.42
N ILE A 196 17.61 -3.60 10.85
CA ILE A 196 18.43 -2.48 10.37
C ILE A 196 19.92 -2.75 10.63
N VAL A 197 20.27 -3.08 11.87
CA VAL A 197 21.68 -3.30 12.24
C VAL A 197 22.22 -4.57 11.59
N SER A 198 21.39 -5.61 11.47
CA SER A 198 21.80 -6.90 10.93
C SER A 198 22.13 -6.84 9.45
N GLU A 199 21.33 -6.12 8.64
CA GLU A 199 21.51 -6.04 7.19
C GLU A 199 22.88 -5.41 6.83
N ARG A 200 23.43 -4.56 7.70
CA ARG A 200 24.79 -4.02 7.52
C ARG A 200 25.87 -5.11 7.47
N SER A 201 25.63 -6.27 8.10
CA SER A 201 26.57 -7.40 8.05
C SER A 201 26.68 -8.04 6.66
N VAL A 202 25.73 -7.81 5.75
CA VAL A 202 25.81 -8.26 4.36
C VAL A 202 26.46 -7.23 3.44
N GLY A 203 26.95 -6.09 3.97
CA GLY A 203 27.63 -5.05 3.18
C GLY A 203 26.71 -3.97 2.62
N VAL A 204 25.42 -3.98 2.95
CA VAL A 204 24.45 -2.94 2.53
C VAL A 204 24.23 -1.96 3.68
N ASN A 205 24.66 -0.71 3.51
CA ASN A 205 24.49 0.35 4.50
C ASN A 205 23.18 1.14 4.27
N SER A 206 22.05 0.45 4.34
CA SER A 206 20.71 1.07 4.30
C SER A 206 20.46 1.91 5.56
N GLY A 207 19.59 2.93 5.46
CA GLY A 207 19.22 3.78 6.59
C GLY A 207 18.32 2.99 7.56
N GLY A 208 17.03 2.96 7.27
CA GLY A 208 16.04 2.20 8.05
C GLY A 208 14.62 2.18 7.48
N MET A 209 14.40 2.85 6.35
CA MET A 209 13.10 2.94 5.68
C MET A 209 12.53 1.57 5.35
N ASP A 210 13.36 0.71 4.75
CA ASP A 210 13.00 -0.57 4.17
C ASP A 210 12.45 -1.54 5.21
N GLN A 211 13.14 -1.64 6.35
CA GLN A 211 12.76 -2.46 7.49
C GLN A 211 11.51 -1.89 8.18
N ALA A 212 11.44 -0.57 8.35
CA ALA A 212 10.28 0.08 8.96
C ALA A 212 9.01 -0.15 8.12
N ALA A 213 9.13 0.00 6.80
CA ALA A 213 8.05 -0.24 5.85
C ALA A 213 7.62 -1.71 5.76
N SER A 214 8.46 -2.64 6.19
CA SER A 214 8.13 -4.07 6.26
C SER A 214 7.44 -4.43 7.59
N VAL A 215 7.81 -3.79 8.70
CA VAL A 215 7.38 -4.18 10.06
C VAL A 215 6.17 -3.39 10.59
N PHE A 216 6.07 -2.09 10.31
CA PHE A 216 5.02 -1.22 10.83
C PHE A 216 3.75 -0.99 9.98
N PRO A 217 3.65 -1.41 8.71
CA PRO A 217 2.55 -1.00 7.85
C PRO A 217 1.21 -1.62 8.30
N HIS A 218 0.14 -0.86 8.14
CA HIS A 218 -1.24 -1.34 8.17
C HIS A 218 -1.81 -1.38 6.74
N ARG A 219 -2.73 -2.32 6.48
CA ARG A 219 -3.42 -2.40 5.19
C ARG A 219 -4.11 -1.07 4.88
N GLY A 220 -4.04 -0.62 3.63
CA GLY A 220 -4.70 0.62 3.18
C GLY A 220 -4.04 1.91 3.66
N ASN A 221 -2.84 1.86 4.24
CA ASN A 221 -2.13 3.02 4.76
C ASN A 221 -0.75 3.16 4.10
N ALA A 222 -0.31 4.40 3.90
CA ALA A 222 1.10 4.71 3.76
C ALA A 222 1.77 4.76 5.14
N LEU A 223 3.08 4.82 5.18
CA LEU A 223 3.86 4.89 6.42
C LEU A 223 4.75 6.13 6.39
N TYR A 224 4.52 7.06 7.31
CA TYR A 224 5.41 8.19 7.54
C TYR A 224 6.47 7.76 8.56
N VAL A 225 7.71 7.62 8.10
CA VAL A 225 8.83 7.14 8.92
C VAL A 225 9.73 8.32 9.28
N SER A 226 10.03 8.47 10.57
CA SER A 226 11.04 9.39 11.11
C SER A 226 12.14 8.61 11.83
N PHE A 227 13.36 9.12 11.77
CA PHE A 227 14.56 8.47 12.32
C PHE A 227 15.11 9.18 13.57
N VAL A 228 14.78 10.46 13.75
CA VAL A 228 15.27 11.30 14.84
C VAL A 228 14.11 12.04 15.52
N PRO A 229 14.17 12.27 16.85
CA PRO A 229 15.24 11.84 17.77
C PRO A 229 15.24 10.33 18.05
N GLU A 230 14.18 9.63 17.67
CA GLU A 230 14.09 8.16 17.69
C GLU A 230 13.35 7.64 16.45
N LEU A 231 13.55 6.36 16.12
CA LEU A 231 12.78 5.70 15.07
C LEU A 231 11.29 5.68 15.44
N SER A 232 10.48 6.30 14.58
CA SER A 232 9.03 6.34 14.70
C SER A 232 8.40 6.07 13.34
N ALA A 233 7.29 5.33 13.34
CA ALA A 233 6.55 4.95 12.15
C ALA A 233 5.06 5.20 12.36
N LYS A 234 4.51 6.18 11.64
CA LYS A 234 3.10 6.56 11.73
C LYS A 234 2.35 6.11 10.47
N ASN A 235 1.32 5.30 10.64
CA ASN A 235 0.42 4.94 9.55
C ASN A 235 -0.41 6.16 9.14
N ILE A 236 -0.39 6.49 7.85
CA ILE A 236 -1.13 7.58 7.22
C ILE A 236 -2.18 6.96 6.30
N ALA A 237 -3.45 7.11 6.67
CA ALA A 237 -4.55 6.68 5.81
C ALA A 237 -4.62 7.58 4.58
N PHE A 238 -4.93 6.99 3.42
CA PHE A 238 -5.26 7.78 2.25
C PHE A 238 -6.63 8.43 2.46
N PRO A 239 -6.82 9.70 2.03
CA PRO A 239 -8.11 10.36 2.16
C PRO A 239 -9.20 9.59 1.38
N GLU A 240 -10.46 9.72 1.82
CA GLU A 240 -11.59 9.18 1.07
C GLU A 240 -11.72 9.92 -0.26
N MET A 241 -11.41 9.22 -1.35
CA MET A 241 -11.40 9.81 -2.68
C MET A 241 -12.74 9.59 -3.39
N LYS A 242 -13.13 10.50 -4.30
CA LYS A 242 -14.30 10.29 -5.18
C LYS A 242 -13.99 9.28 -6.28
N SER A 243 -12.73 9.26 -6.74
CA SER A 243 -12.16 8.22 -7.60
C SER A 243 -10.98 7.55 -6.89
N PRO A 244 -10.84 6.21 -6.91
CA PRO A 244 -9.76 5.52 -6.21
C PRO A 244 -8.37 6.04 -6.55
N LEU A 245 -7.53 6.19 -5.53
CA LEU A 245 -6.11 6.43 -5.67
C LEU A 245 -5.41 5.11 -6.03
N VAL A 246 -4.79 5.05 -7.21
CA VAL A 246 -4.11 3.84 -7.70
C VAL A 246 -2.62 4.12 -7.92
N PHE A 247 -1.79 3.30 -7.27
CA PHE A 247 -0.37 3.21 -7.60
C PHE A 247 -0.13 1.99 -8.48
N VAL A 248 0.62 2.18 -9.56
CA VAL A 248 1.11 1.09 -10.41
C VAL A 248 2.62 1.08 -10.34
N ILE A 249 3.21 -0.12 -10.28
CA ILE A 249 4.66 -0.32 -10.26
C ILE A 249 5.07 -0.99 -11.57
N ALA A 250 6.14 -0.48 -12.18
CA ALA A 250 6.72 -1.06 -13.40
C ALA A 250 8.21 -1.38 -13.17
N GLN A 251 8.62 -2.58 -13.55
CA GLN A 251 10.03 -3.00 -13.54
C GLN A 251 10.74 -2.54 -14.81
N SER A 252 11.91 -1.94 -14.64
CA SER A 252 12.82 -1.64 -15.77
C SER A 252 13.50 -2.90 -16.31
N PHE A 253 13.61 -3.96 -15.50
CA PHE A 253 14.50 -5.12 -15.70
C PHE A 253 15.99 -4.80 -15.79
N VAL A 254 16.38 -3.56 -15.51
CA VAL A 254 17.78 -3.20 -15.27
C VAL A 254 18.08 -3.52 -13.81
N ALA A 255 19.02 -4.43 -13.57
CA ALA A 255 19.39 -4.81 -12.21
C ALA A 255 20.10 -3.63 -11.51
N ALA A 256 19.49 -3.12 -10.44
CA ALA A 256 20.15 -2.19 -9.53
C ALA A 256 21.09 -2.98 -8.60
N ASP A 257 22.25 -3.41 -9.12
CA ASP A 257 23.21 -4.19 -8.35
C ASP A 257 23.92 -3.32 -7.30
N LYS A 258 23.35 -3.33 -6.09
CA LYS A 258 23.82 -2.58 -4.93
C LYS A 258 25.19 -3.03 -4.40
N HIS A 259 25.76 -4.14 -4.89
CA HIS A 259 27.08 -4.61 -4.45
C HIS A 259 28.14 -4.26 -5.49
N ILE A 260 27.89 -4.53 -6.77
CA ILE A 260 28.86 -4.29 -7.85
C ILE A 260 28.99 -2.80 -8.15
N THR A 261 27.87 -2.10 -8.28
CA THR A 261 27.88 -0.66 -8.66
C THR A 261 27.96 0.26 -7.45
N ALA A 262 27.80 -0.28 -6.23
CA ALA A 262 27.87 0.48 -4.97
C ALA A 262 29.01 1.51 -4.93
N PRO A 263 30.26 1.15 -5.29
CA PRO A 263 31.41 2.05 -5.14
C PRO A 263 31.32 3.34 -5.95
N VAL A 264 30.53 3.36 -7.03
CA VAL A 264 30.32 4.54 -7.91
C VAL A 264 28.89 5.07 -7.85
N CYS A 265 27.96 4.32 -7.25
CA CYS A 265 26.55 4.64 -7.12
C CYS A 265 26.17 4.83 -5.64
N TYR A 266 25.49 3.84 -5.04
CA TYR A 266 24.87 3.97 -3.71
C TYR A 266 25.86 4.37 -2.60
N ASN A 267 26.97 3.66 -2.46
CA ASN A 267 27.95 3.94 -1.39
C ASN A 267 28.65 5.29 -1.60
N LEU A 268 28.90 5.66 -2.87
CA LEU A 268 29.44 6.99 -3.17
C LEU A 268 28.48 8.09 -2.71
N ARG A 269 27.16 7.95 -2.93
CA ARG A 269 26.16 8.93 -2.47
C ARG A 269 26.14 9.08 -0.96
N VAL A 270 26.27 7.98 -0.22
CA VAL A 270 26.39 8.00 1.26
C VAL A 270 27.62 8.81 1.70
N VAL A 271 28.77 8.60 1.04
CA VAL A 271 29.99 9.38 1.33
C VAL A 271 29.80 10.85 0.98
N GLU A 272 29.24 11.16 -0.19
CA GLU A 272 29.05 12.55 -0.64
C GLU A 272 28.15 13.35 0.31
N VAL A 273 27.04 12.79 0.82
CA VAL A 273 26.18 13.52 1.79
C VAL A 273 26.83 13.70 3.16
N THR A 274 27.60 12.72 3.63
CA THR A 274 28.35 12.82 4.89
C THR A 274 29.44 13.89 4.78
N LEU A 275 30.19 13.90 3.68
CA LEU A 275 31.21 14.92 3.42
C LEU A 275 30.58 16.31 3.23
N ALA A 276 29.40 16.40 2.61
CA ALA A 276 28.67 17.66 2.50
C ALA A 276 28.33 18.22 3.89
N ALA A 277 27.83 17.38 4.81
CA ALA A 277 27.54 17.80 6.19
C ALA A 277 28.80 18.32 6.92
N LEU A 278 29.95 17.65 6.75
CA LEU A 278 31.23 18.06 7.37
C LEU A 278 31.75 19.38 6.79
N VAL A 279 31.76 19.51 5.46
CA VAL A 279 32.19 20.71 4.76
C VAL A 279 31.30 21.91 5.13
N LEU A 280 29.98 21.74 5.11
CA LEU A 280 29.04 22.78 5.51
C LEU A 280 29.21 23.19 6.98
N SER A 281 29.37 22.22 7.88
CA SER A 281 29.64 22.49 9.30
C SER A 281 30.87 23.39 9.49
N LYS A 282 31.92 23.17 8.69
CA LYS A 282 33.15 23.97 8.71
C LYS A 282 32.96 25.36 8.09
N ILE A 283 32.28 25.45 6.94
CA ILE A 283 31.96 26.73 6.28
C ILE A 283 31.18 27.65 7.22
N PHE A 284 30.17 27.12 7.92
CA PHE A 284 29.36 27.90 8.85
C PHE A 284 29.99 28.09 10.23
N GLY A 285 31.19 27.53 10.48
CA GLY A 285 31.87 27.62 11.77
C GLY A 285 31.02 27.07 12.91
N LEU A 286 30.45 25.87 12.72
CA LEU A 286 29.74 25.14 13.77
C LEU A 286 30.76 24.42 14.66
N LYS A 287 30.47 24.40 15.97
CA LYS A 287 31.29 23.65 16.93
C LYS A 287 30.90 22.18 16.90
N ASP A 288 31.88 21.31 16.66
CA ASP A 288 31.85 19.85 16.77
C ASP A 288 30.53 19.19 16.35
N LEU A 289 30.45 18.75 15.10
CA LEU A 289 29.31 17.97 14.62
C LEU A 289 29.20 16.68 15.45
N PRO A 290 28.09 16.42 16.17
CA PRO A 290 27.95 15.21 16.97
C PRO A 290 27.79 13.98 16.07
N SER A 291 28.20 12.81 16.57
CA SER A 291 27.97 11.56 15.87
C SER A 291 26.48 11.17 15.93
N ASP A 292 25.95 10.65 14.84
CA ASP A 292 24.56 10.21 14.70
C ASP A 292 24.44 8.74 14.23
N ALA A 293 23.20 8.30 13.99
CA ALA A 293 22.88 6.92 13.60
C ALA A 293 23.10 6.61 12.09
N SER A 294 23.53 7.60 11.30
CA SER A 294 23.81 7.43 9.87
C SER A 294 24.99 6.47 9.64
N PRO A 295 25.16 5.91 8.43
CA PRO A 295 26.20 4.92 8.15
C PRO A 295 27.62 5.34 8.49
N LEU A 296 27.96 6.62 8.38
CA LEU A 296 29.29 7.17 8.63
C LEU A 296 29.34 8.10 9.86
N GLY A 297 28.28 8.12 10.66
CA GLY A 297 28.19 8.88 11.90
C GLY A 297 27.92 10.37 11.72
N TYR A 298 27.82 10.89 10.49
CA TYR A 298 27.43 12.27 10.24
C TYR A 298 26.47 12.38 9.06
N SER A 299 25.39 13.13 9.28
CA SER A 299 24.33 13.36 8.30
C SER A 299 24.03 14.84 8.10
N LEU A 300 23.37 15.15 6.97
CA LEU A 300 22.86 16.48 6.69
C LEU A 300 21.75 16.91 7.66
N ARG A 301 21.03 15.97 8.30
CA ARG A 301 20.07 16.29 9.38
C ARG A 301 20.78 16.82 10.62
N THR A 302 21.86 16.18 11.05
CA THR A 302 22.65 16.66 12.19
C THR A 302 23.29 18.03 11.92
N PHE A 303 23.76 18.26 10.69
CA PHE A 303 24.22 19.60 10.28
C PHE A 303 23.09 20.63 10.38
N HIS A 304 21.91 20.32 9.81
CA HIS A 304 20.73 21.18 9.87
C HIS A 304 20.40 21.56 11.32
N ASP A 305 20.19 20.56 12.19
CA ASP A 305 19.79 20.79 13.57
C ASP A 305 20.81 21.66 14.32
N LEU A 306 22.11 21.39 14.11
CA LEU A 306 23.19 22.16 14.73
C LEU A 306 23.29 23.59 14.20
N TYR A 307 23.10 23.79 12.90
CA TYR A 307 23.10 25.11 12.27
C TYR A 307 22.03 26.00 12.90
N PHE A 308 20.78 25.56 12.93
CA PHE A 308 19.69 26.36 13.50
C PHE A 308 19.82 26.56 15.01
N THR A 309 20.40 25.59 15.72
CA THR A 309 20.65 25.73 17.16
C THR A 309 21.74 26.75 17.45
N GLN A 310 22.86 26.72 16.72
CA GLN A 310 24.02 27.58 17.02
C GLN A 310 23.99 28.94 16.32
N LYS A 311 23.31 29.07 15.17
CA LYS A 311 23.32 30.29 14.35
C LYS A 311 22.01 31.05 14.37
N GLU A 312 20.89 30.34 14.47
CA GLU A 312 19.55 30.96 14.40
C GLU A 312 18.79 30.94 15.74
N GLY A 313 19.42 30.42 16.82
CA GLY A 313 18.87 30.47 18.18
C GLY A 313 17.70 29.51 18.45
N VAL A 314 17.50 28.49 17.61
CA VAL A 314 16.46 27.46 17.83
C VAL A 314 16.89 26.54 18.99
N LYS A 315 16.06 26.42 20.03
CA LYS A 315 16.45 25.65 21.23
C LYS A 315 16.40 24.14 21.03
N ASP A 316 15.38 23.65 20.35
CA ASP A 316 15.15 22.23 20.08
C ASP A 316 14.54 22.08 18.69
N ASN A 317 15.37 21.66 17.73
CA ASN A 317 14.95 21.53 16.33
C ASN A 317 14.06 20.30 16.08
N TYR A 318 13.92 19.39 17.05
CA TYR A 318 13.02 18.25 16.93
C TYR A 318 11.56 18.60 17.26
N SER A 319 11.34 19.74 17.91
CA SER A 319 10.02 20.18 18.39
C SER A 319 9.45 21.37 17.63
N VAL A 320 10.10 21.82 16.56
CA VAL A 320 9.60 22.93 15.73
C VAL A 320 8.34 22.52 14.95
N SER A 321 7.55 23.52 14.55
CA SER A 321 6.38 23.26 13.71
C SER A 321 6.80 22.75 12.32
N LYS A 322 5.92 22.02 11.63
CA LYS A 322 6.19 21.55 10.26
C LYS A 322 6.49 22.70 9.29
N SER A 323 5.76 23.81 9.43
CA SER A 323 5.96 25.00 8.59
C SER A 323 7.32 25.65 8.85
N ASP A 324 7.75 25.72 10.12
CA ASP A 324 9.08 26.26 10.45
C ASP A 324 10.18 25.32 9.92
N PHE A 325 10.04 24.01 10.12
CA PHE A 325 11.01 23.03 9.59
C PHE A 325 11.11 23.08 8.06
N GLN A 326 9.99 23.26 7.36
CA GLN A 326 9.99 23.45 5.91
C GLN A 326 10.69 24.77 5.52
N ALA A 327 10.46 25.87 6.25
CA ALA A 327 11.14 27.13 6.01
C ALA A 327 12.65 27.02 6.26
N GLN A 328 13.07 26.28 7.29
CA GLN A 328 14.47 25.97 7.55
C GLN A 328 15.11 25.21 6.38
N LEU A 329 14.44 24.19 5.85
CA LEU A 329 14.93 23.45 4.68
C LEU A 329 15.06 24.35 3.44
N GLN A 330 14.09 25.25 3.22
CA GLN A 330 14.13 26.20 2.11
C GLN A 330 15.32 27.17 2.23
N ASP A 331 15.55 27.70 3.43
CA ASP A 331 16.71 28.53 3.74
C ASP A 331 18.04 27.80 3.50
N LEU A 332 18.11 26.51 3.87
CA LEU A 332 19.29 25.68 3.60
C LEU A 332 19.50 25.46 2.10
N VAL A 333 18.45 25.22 1.30
CA VAL A 333 18.57 25.09 -0.15
C VAL A 333 19.20 26.33 -0.77
N GLU A 334 18.72 27.51 -0.40
CA GLU A 334 19.26 28.81 -0.87
C GLU A 334 20.73 28.99 -0.45
N LYS A 335 21.08 28.58 0.78
CA LYS A 335 22.46 28.59 1.26
C LYS A 335 23.35 27.62 0.51
N ILE A 336 22.88 26.42 0.15
CA ILE A 336 23.72 25.47 -0.60
C ILE A 336 24.17 26.07 -1.94
N ASP A 337 23.29 26.79 -2.63
CA ASP A 337 23.63 27.46 -3.89
C ASP A 337 24.70 28.54 -3.71
N GLN A 338 24.69 29.24 -2.58
CA GLN A 338 25.67 30.28 -2.29
C GLN A 338 27.01 29.74 -1.78
N TYR A 339 26.98 28.71 -0.93
CA TYR A 339 28.13 28.28 -0.13
C TYR A 339 28.82 27.01 -0.66
N LEU A 340 28.17 26.24 -1.52
CA LEU A 340 28.79 25.13 -2.25
C LEU A 340 28.78 25.37 -3.78
N PRO A 341 29.51 26.36 -4.32
CA PRO A 341 29.37 26.78 -5.71
C PRO A 341 29.91 25.79 -6.75
N GLN A 342 30.65 24.74 -6.35
CA GLN A 342 31.32 23.86 -7.30
C GLN A 342 30.38 22.75 -7.83
N GLU A 343 29.80 22.98 -9.01
CA GLU A 343 28.92 22.00 -9.67
C GLU A 343 29.68 20.74 -10.13
N GLU A 344 30.95 20.85 -10.51
CA GLU A 344 31.76 19.69 -10.93
C GLU A 344 32.22 18.82 -9.74
N GLY A 345 31.89 19.22 -8.52
CA GLY A 345 32.28 18.54 -7.28
C GLY A 345 33.69 18.90 -6.79
N TYR A 346 33.99 18.44 -5.58
CA TYR A 346 35.17 18.79 -4.80
C TYR A 346 36.18 17.64 -4.81
N THR A 347 37.47 17.94 -4.89
CA THR A 347 38.54 16.95 -4.69
C THR A 347 38.77 16.70 -3.20
N ARG A 348 39.46 15.59 -2.88
CA ARG A 348 39.91 15.31 -1.51
C ARG A 348 40.75 16.45 -0.93
N GLN A 349 41.62 17.03 -1.74
CA GLN A 349 42.48 18.14 -1.34
C GLN A 349 41.67 19.39 -0.99
N GLN A 350 40.71 19.77 -1.82
CA GLN A 350 39.83 20.91 -1.53
C GLN A 350 39.00 20.68 -0.26
N MET A 351 38.47 19.47 -0.06
CA MET A 351 37.74 19.15 1.17
C MET A 351 38.64 19.16 2.39
N SER A 352 39.89 18.69 2.27
CA SER A 352 40.91 18.76 3.32
C SER A 352 41.20 20.20 3.72
N GLU A 353 41.39 21.09 2.74
CA GLU A 353 41.63 22.52 2.96
C GLU A 353 40.45 23.22 3.66
N ILE A 354 39.22 22.91 3.27
CA ILE A 354 38.02 23.49 3.90
C ILE A 354 37.82 22.96 5.32
N THR A 355 38.02 21.65 5.52
CA THR A 355 37.69 21.01 6.80
C THR A 355 38.80 21.11 7.84
N GLY A 356 40.05 21.31 7.39
CA GLY A 356 41.25 21.22 8.21
C GLY A 356 41.63 19.78 8.59
N ILE A 357 40.97 18.77 8.01
CA ILE A 357 41.25 17.35 8.20
C ILE A 357 42.21 16.91 7.10
N SER A 358 43.26 16.15 7.40
CA SER A 358 44.18 15.69 6.34
C SER A 358 43.47 14.77 5.33
N VAL A 359 44.00 14.68 4.10
CA VAL A 359 43.44 13.79 3.08
C VAL A 359 43.42 12.34 3.58
N GLU A 360 44.50 11.90 4.22
CA GLU A 360 44.62 10.54 4.77
C GLU A 360 43.55 10.28 5.84
N GLU A 361 43.30 11.26 6.72
CA GLU A 361 42.28 11.12 7.76
C GLU A 361 40.86 11.10 7.18
N LEU A 362 40.57 11.93 6.16
CA LEU A 362 39.29 11.89 5.44
C LEU A 362 39.05 10.52 4.79
N GLU A 363 40.07 9.97 4.13
CA GLU A 363 39.98 8.66 3.50
C GLU A 363 39.76 7.56 4.53
N GLN A 364 40.59 7.52 5.58
CA GLN A 364 40.52 6.50 6.62
C GLN A 364 39.20 6.50 7.38
N LYS A 365 38.58 7.67 7.60
CA LYS A 365 37.30 7.75 8.32
C LYS A 365 36.08 7.48 7.45
N TYR A 366 36.07 8.01 6.23
CA TYR A 366 34.82 8.09 5.44
C TYR A 366 34.83 7.25 4.16
N MET A 367 35.99 6.74 3.73
CA MET A 367 36.14 6.08 2.42
C MET A 367 36.67 4.64 2.51
N THR A 368 36.98 4.14 3.70
CA THR A 368 37.50 2.76 3.91
C THR A 368 36.46 1.79 4.46
N LYS A 369 35.41 2.29 5.12
CA LYS A 369 34.36 1.44 5.70
C LYS A 369 33.69 0.56 4.64
N PHE A 370 33.64 1.05 3.41
CA PHE A 370 33.19 0.30 2.25
C PHE A 370 33.87 0.87 0.98
N PRO A 371 34.01 0.07 -0.10
CA PRO A 371 34.70 0.52 -1.29
C PRO A 371 33.95 1.67 -1.97
N ILE A 372 34.69 2.73 -2.34
CA ILE A 372 34.21 3.84 -3.18
C ILE A 372 35.23 4.16 -4.28
N ARG A 373 34.75 4.72 -5.39
CA ARG A 373 35.58 5.16 -6.53
C ARG A 373 35.08 6.50 -7.05
N ALA A 374 35.82 7.55 -6.76
CA ALA A 374 35.54 8.90 -7.26
C ALA A 374 36.80 9.78 -7.14
N ASP A 375 37.02 10.61 -8.15
CA ASP A 375 38.06 11.66 -8.13
C ASP A 375 37.51 12.97 -7.53
N LYS A 376 36.21 13.23 -7.74
CA LYS A 376 35.47 14.37 -7.23
C LYS A 376 34.16 13.95 -6.57
N PHE A 377 33.70 14.76 -5.61
CA PHE A 377 32.51 14.51 -4.80
C PHE A 377 31.51 15.66 -4.99
N LYS A 378 30.30 15.37 -5.50
CA LYS A 378 29.29 16.37 -5.88
C LYS A 378 28.45 16.83 -4.68
N LEU A 379 29.12 17.42 -3.68
CA LEU A 379 28.53 17.81 -2.39
C LEU A 379 27.30 18.71 -2.54
N ARG A 380 27.38 19.71 -3.43
CA ARG A 380 26.30 20.67 -3.69
C ARG A 380 25.02 19.95 -4.11
N GLN A 381 25.09 19.16 -5.17
CA GLN A 381 23.94 18.47 -5.71
C GLN A 381 23.32 17.52 -4.70
N ARG A 382 24.16 16.80 -3.94
CA ARG A 382 23.64 15.83 -2.97
C ARG A 382 22.89 16.55 -1.85
N ALA A 383 23.39 17.68 -1.37
CA ALA A 383 22.70 18.49 -0.37
C ALA A 383 21.40 19.12 -0.92
N LEU A 384 21.42 19.67 -2.13
CA LEU A 384 20.22 20.23 -2.79
C LEU A 384 19.12 19.20 -2.95
N HIS A 385 19.47 17.99 -3.41
CA HIS A 385 18.50 16.90 -3.51
C HIS A 385 17.93 16.54 -2.14
N VAL A 386 18.79 16.32 -1.13
CA VAL A 386 18.35 15.86 0.19
C VAL A 386 17.39 16.85 0.85
N PHE A 387 17.73 18.14 0.89
CA PHE A 387 16.85 19.14 1.49
C PHE A 387 15.57 19.36 0.67
N GLY A 388 15.69 19.43 -0.67
CA GLY A 388 14.53 19.56 -1.55
C GLY A 388 13.57 18.36 -1.48
N GLU A 389 14.10 17.15 -1.35
CA GLU A 389 13.31 15.93 -1.22
C GLU A 389 12.62 15.86 0.15
N ALA A 390 13.29 16.27 1.23
CA ALA A 390 12.67 16.39 2.55
C ALA A 390 11.48 17.37 2.54
N ILE A 391 11.60 18.51 1.85
CA ILE A 391 10.47 19.44 1.63
C ILE A 391 9.32 18.73 0.91
N ARG A 392 9.61 17.97 -0.16
CA ARG A 392 8.57 17.25 -0.92
C ARG A 392 7.86 16.21 -0.06
N VAL A 393 8.56 15.48 0.81
CA VAL A 393 7.93 14.53 1.76
C VAL A 393 6.96 15.23 2.70
N ILE A 394 7.35 16.38 3.27
CA ILE A 394 6.49 17.17 4.18
C ILE A 394 5.21 17.59 3.43
N ARG A 395 5.35 18.18 2.25
CA ARG A 395 4.23 18.65 1.43
C ARG A 395 3.31 17.51 0.99
N PHE A 396 3.87 16.36 0.61
CA PHE A 396 3.09 15.18 0.24
C PHE A 396 2.27 14.66 1.42
N ASN A 397 2.87 14.59 2.62
CA ASN A 397 2.19 14.19 3.84
C ASN A 397 1.07 15.18 4.24
N GLU A 398 1.29 16.48 4.04
CA GLU A 398 0.26 17.51 4.27
C GLU A 398 -0.93 17.35 3.33
N LEU A 399 -0.68 17.10 2.04
CA LEU A 399 -1.73 16.81 1.06
C LEU A 399 -2.52 15.54 1.42
N LEU A 400 -1.84 14.46 1.80
CA LEU A 400 -2.51 13.24 2.26
C LEU A 400 -3.31 13.45 3.56
N SER A 401 -2.85 14.33 4.43
CA SER A 401 -3.50 14.64 5.71
C SER A 401 -4.57 15.74 5.59
N SER A 402 -4.78 16.30 4.39
CA SER A 402 -5.78 17.33 4.16
C SER A 402 -7.21 16.77 4.18
N PRO A 403 -8.24 17.60 4.39
CA PRO A 403 -9.63 17.13 4.35
C PRO A 403 -9.95 16.44 3.01
N PRO A 404 -10.74 15.35 3.02
CA PRO A 404 -11.12 14.66 1.79
C PRO A 404 -11.78 15.61 0.78
N PRO A 405 -11.54 15.40 -0.53
CA PRO A 405 -12.13 16.24 -1.57
C PRO A 405 -13.67 16.16 -1.57
N GLN A 406 -14.33 17.30 -1.68
CA GLN A 406 -15.80 17.38 -1.63
C GLN A 406 -16.44 17.06 -2.98
N ASN A 407 -15.71 17.24 -4.08
CA ASN A 407 -16.17 17.03 -5.46
C ASN A 407 -15.05 16.47 -6.35
N GLU A 408 -15.40 16.09 -7.58
CA GLU A 408 -14.46 15.52 -8.56
C GLU A 408 -13.31 16.48 -8.94
N GLN A 409 -13.57 17.78 -8.96
CA GLN A 409 -12.56 18.78 -9.31
C GLN A 409 -11.49 18.89 -8.21
N GLU A 410 -11.89 18.94 -6.94
CA GLU A 410 -10.98 18.91 -5.79
C GLU A 410 -10.20 17.58 -5.74
N ASN A 411 -10.85 16.47 -6.07
CA ASN A 411 -10.23 15.15 -6.14
C ASN A 411 -9.13 15.10 -7.22
N GLU A 412 -9.45 15.58 -8.43
CA GLU A 412 -8.47 15.67 -9.52
C GLU A 412 -7.32 16.63 -9.17
N GLN A 413 -7.62 17.77 -8.53
CA GLN A 413 -6.60 18.72 -8.10
C GLN A 413 -5.64 18.12 -7.06
N LEU A 414 -6.17 17.39 -6.06
CA LEU A 414 -5.34 16.71 -5.07
C LEU A 414 -4.42 15.67 -5.73
N LEU A 415 -4.95 14.84 -6.64
CA LEU A 415 -4.16 13.85 -7.37
C LEU A 415 -3.09 14.48 -8.26
N LYS A 416 -3.41 15.59 -8.93
CA LYS A 416 -2.42 16.37 -9.69
C LYS A 416 -1.32 16.91 -8.79
N SER A 417 -1.66 17.53 -7.67
CA SER A 417 -0.66 18.10 -6.74
C SER A 417 0.22 17.02 -6.10
N LEU A 418 -0.33 15.84 -5.76
CA LEU A 418 0.48 14.69 -5.33
C LEU A 418 1.39 14.20 -6.47
N GLY A 419 0.85 14.12 -7.69
CA GLY A 419 1.58 13.67 -8.87
C GLY A 419 2.72 14.61 -9.28
N GLU A 420 2.52 15.92 -9.16
CA GLU A 420 3.53 16.96 -9.40
C GLU A 420 4.73 16.77 -8.46
N LEU A 421 4.51 16.56 -7.16
CA LEU A 421 5.58 16.28 -6.21
C LEU A 421 6.37 15.00 -6.58
N MET A 422 5.69 13.96 -7.05
CA MET A 422 6.37 12.75 -7.53
C MET A 422 7.23 13.03 -8.78
N ASN A 423 6.74 13.87 -9.69
CA ASN A 423 7.49 14.24 -10.90
C ASN A 423 8.72 15.09 -10.54
N ASP A 424 8.58 16.04 -9.62
CA ASP A 424 9.70 16.84 -9.10
C ASP A 424 10.77 15.96 -8.44
N THR A 425 10.36 14.92 -7.70
CA THR A 425 11.30 13.91 -7.19
C THR A 425 11.99 13.18 -8.33
N GLN A 426 11.28 12.75 -9.39
CA GLN A 426 11.94 12.07 -10.53
C GLN A 426 12.97 12.96 -11.20
N ASP A 427 12.65 14.24 -11.40
CA ASP A 427 13.55 15.19 -12.03
C ASP A 427 14.77 15.45 -11.14
N SER A 428 14.56 15.61 -9.83
CA SER A 428 15.66 15.71 -8.86
C SER A 428 16.54 14.47 -8.82
N CYS A 429 15.96 13.27 -8.83
CA CYS A 429 16.69 12.00 -8.90
C CYS A 429 17.52 11.87 -10.20
N ARG A 430 16.94 12.25 -11.34
CA ARG A 430 17.60 12.18 -12.64
C ARG A 430 18.74 13.19 -12.78
N GLU A 431 18.47 14.45 -12.48
CA GLU A 431 19.33 15.57 -12.86
C GLU A 431 20.26 16.03 -11.73
N ILE A 432 19.79 15.97 -10.48
CA ILE A 432 20.54 16.46 -9.32
C ILE A 432 21.24 15.29 -8.61
N TYR A 433 20.50 14.25 -8.24
CA TYR A 433 21.07 13.11 -7.52
C TYR A 433 21.79 12.10 -8.42
N GLU A 434 21.51 12.14 -9.72
CA GLU A 434 22.11 11.26 -10.73
C GLU A 434 21.97 9.77 -10.35
N ASN A 435 20.75 9.39 -9.94
CA ASN A 435 20.41 8.01 -9.59
C ASN A 435 19.27 7.41 -10.44
N SER A 436 18.89 8.05 -11.55
CA SER A 436 17.99 7.42 -12.53
C SER A 436 18.75 6.61 -13.60
N CYS A 437 18.02 6.11 -14.60
CA CYS A 437 18.58 5.50 -15.80
C CYS A 437 17.60 5.67 -16.98
N PRO A 438 18.08 5.51 -18.24
CA PRO A 438 17.26 5.72 -19.43
C PRO A 438 15.97 4.89 -19.43
N GLU A 439 16.01 3.67 -18.92
CA GLU A 439 14.86 2.78 -18.79
C GLU A 439 13.79 3.31 -17.85
N LEU A 440 14.18 3.79 -16.67
CA LEU A 440 13.24 4.38 -15.71
C LEU A 440 12.64 5.68 -16.24
N ASP A 441 13.46 6.50 -16.91
CA ASP A 441 13.01 7.73 -17.54
C ASP A 441 12.00 7.46 -18.67
N GLU A 442 12.24 6.43 -19.48
CA GLU A 442 11.33 5.99 -20.53
C GLU A 442 10.00 5.48 -19.94
N LEU A 443 10.04 4.62 -18.92
CA LEU A 443 8.84 4.13 -18.23
C LEU A 443 8.01 5.29 -17.64
N CYS A 444 8.67 6.25 -16.98
CA CYS A 444 8.00 7.43 -16.42
C CYS A 444 7.39 8.31 -17.51
N LYS A 445 8.11 8.55 -18.60
CA LYS A 445 7.62 9.34 -19.74
C LYS A 445 6.40 8.68 -20.40
N LEU A 446 6.46 7.37 -20.63
CA LEU A 446 5.35 6.62 -21.22
C LEU A 446 4.11 6.69 -20.33
N ALA A 447 4.26 6.47 -19.03
CA ALA A 447 3.18 6.53 -18.06
C ALA A 447 2.47 7.89 -18.05
N ARG A 448 3.23 8.99 -17.93
CA ARG A 448 2.67 10.35 -17.97
C ARG A 448 1.94 10.63 -19.28
N SER A 449 2.52 10.21 -20.40
CA SER A 449 1.90 10.37 -21.71
C SER A 449 0.65 9.49 -21.95
N ALA A 450 0.35 8.55 -21.05
CA ALA A 450 -0.86 7.73 -21.05
C ALA A 450 -1.90 8.20 -20.02
N GLY A 451 -1.57 9.18 -19.18
CA GLY A 451 -2.50 9.78 -18.21
C GLY A 451 -2.13 9.58 -16.74
N ALA A 452 -0.91 9.12 -16.41
CA ALA A 452 -0.43 9.15 -15.02
C ALA A 452 -0.24 10.60 -14.53
N TYR A 453 -0.67 10.90 -13.31
CA TYR A 453 -0.47 12.20 -12.66
C TYR A 453 0.99 12.39 -12.23
N GLY A 454 1.58 11.35 -11.65
CA GLY A 454 2.95 11.34 -11.14
C GLY A 454 3.68 10.07 -11.53
N SER A 455 4.97 10.16 -11.83
CA SER A 455 5.80 8.99 -12.18
C SER A 455 7.25 9.22 -11.83
N ARG A 456 7.81 8.31 -11.04
CA ARG A 456 9.21 8.34 -10.61
C ARG A 456 9.79 6.94 -10.42
N LEU A 457 11.12 6.84 -10.39
CA LEU A 457 11.82 5.65 -9.89
C LEU A 457 11.41 5.35 -8.44
N THR A 458 11.72 4.17 -7.90
CA THR A 458 11.58 3.86 -6.47
C THR A 458 12.72 2.96 -6.00
N GLY A 459 13.17 3.15 -4.76
CA GLY A 459 14.35 2.49 -4.23
C GLY A 459 15.63 3.14 -4.75
N ALA A 460 16.75 2.41 -4.67
CA ALA A 460 18.07 2.99 -4.94
C ALA A 460 18.25 3.62 -6.34
N GLY A 461 17.45 3.23 -7.33
CA GLY A 461 17.63 3.69 -8.71
C GLY A 461 18.80 2.99 -9.42
N TRP A 462 19.34 3.62 -10.47
CA TRP A 462 20.24 3.01 -11.47
C TRP A 462 19.68 1.71 -12.07
N GLY A 463 18.36 1.60 -12.13
CA GLY A 463 17.62 0.39 -12.45
C GLY A 463 16.50 0.14 -11.42
N GLY A 464 15.99 -1.09 -11.36
CA GLY A 464 14.91 -1.47 -10.46
C GLY A 464 13.53 -1.07 -10.99
N CYS A 465 12.70 -0.49 -10.13
CA CYS A 465 11.30 -0.17 -10.43
C CYS A 465 11.04 1.33 -10.50
N SER A 466 9.91 1.67 -11.12
CA SER A 466 9.23 2.95 -11.01
C SER A 466 7.84 2.79 -10.39
N VAL A 467 7.34 3.85 -9.76
CA VAL A 467 6.01 3.97 -9.15
C VAL A 467 5.24 5.11 -9.80
N HIS A 468 3.96 4.87 -10.09
CA HIS A 468 3.12 5.73 -10.89
C HIS A 468 1.79 5.98 -10.20
N LEU A 469 1.43 7.25 -9.99
CA LEU A 469 0.10 7.63 -9.53
C LEU A 469 -0.81 7.77 -10.76
N VAL A 470 -1.76 6.86 -10.91
CA VAL A 470 -2.59 6.72 -12.11
C VAL A 470 -4.07 6.83 -11.73
N PRO A 471 -4.90 7.57 -12.47
CA PRO A 471 -6.35 7.48 -12.30
C PRO A 471 -6.83 6.08 -12.69
N GLU A 472 -7.76 5.49 -11.93
CA GLU A 472 -8.26 4.13 -12.15
C GLU A 472 -8.66 3.88 -13.63
N SER A 473 -9.32 4.85 -14.26
CA SER A 473 -9.76 4.79 -15.66
C SER A 473 -8.63 4.76 -16.70
N LYS A 474 -7.37 5.02 -16.31
CA LYS A 474 -6.20 5.04 -17.20
C LYS A 474 -5.17 3.95 -16.89
N VAL A 475 -5.40 3.11 -15.87
CA VAL A 475 -4.49 2.02 -15.50
C VAL A 475 -4.18 1.13 -16.71
N GLU A 476 -5.22 0.61 -17.38
CA GLU A 476 -5.04 -0.26 -18.55
C GLU A 476 -4.37 0.46 -19.74
N ALA A 477 -4.64 1.76 -19.93
CA ALA A 477 -3.99 2.54 -20.98
C ALA A 477 -2.49 2.73 -20.71
N VAL A 478 -2.10 2.93 -19.45
CA VAL A 478 -0.69 3.01 -19.02
C VAL A 478 0.01 1.67 -19.23
N LYS A 479 -0.61 0.56 -18.76
CA LYS A 479 -0.07 -0.80 -18.94
C LYS A 479 0.16 -1.13 -20.40
N GLN A 480 -0.86 -0.93 -21.24
CA GLN A 480 -0.77 -1.21 -22.67
C GLN A 480 0.33 -0.39 -23.33
N LYS A 481 0.50 0.88 -22.93
CA LYS A 481 1.57 1.72 -23.48
C LYS A 481 2.96 1.22 -23.13
N TRP A 482 3.20 0.72 -21.91
CA TRP A 482 4.47 0.07 -21.58
C TRP A 482 4.65 -1.25 -22.34
N ILE A 483 3.60 -2.06 -22.46
CA ILE A 483 3.64 -3.32 -23.23
C ILE A 483 4.07 -3.04 -24.67
N ASP A 484 3.40 -2.11 -25.34
CA ASP A 484 3.61 -1.83 -26.77
C ASP A 484 4.92 -1.06 -27.05
N GLN A 485 5.34 -0.19 -26.13
CA GLN A 485 6.44 0.75 -26.41
C GLN A 485 7.73 0.46 -25.68
N TYR A 486 7.70 -0.28 -24.57
CA TYR A 486 8.87 -0.60 -23.77
C TYR A 486 9.15 -2.10 -23.77
N TYR A 487 8.22 -2.89 -23.22
CA TYR A 487 8.43 -4.31 -22.96
C TYR A 487 8.53 -5.15 -24.23
N SER A 488 7.60 -5.02 -25.17
CA SER A 488 7.64 -5.77 -26.45
C SER A 488 8.87 -5.42 -27.30
N LYS A 489 9.39 -4.19 -27.18
CA LYS A 489 10.58 -3.75 -27.92
C LYS A 489 11.88 -4.23 -27.29
N LYS A 490 12.01 -4.15 -25.97
CA LYS A 490 13.24 -4.53 -25.25
C LYS A 490 13.30 -6.03 -24.92
N PHE A 491 12.15 -6.69 -24.76
CA PHE A 491 12.01 -8.08 -24.34
C PHE A 491 10.95 -8.81 -25.20
N PRO A 492 11.22 -9.04 -26.50
CA PRO A 492 10.22 -9.61 -27.42
C PRO A 492 9.77 -11.03 -27.03
N ASP A 493 10.63 -11.80 -26.35
CA ASP A 493 10.35 -13.16 -25.90
C ASP A 493 9.79 -13.24 -24.47
N MET A 494 9.30 -12.13 -23.92
CA MET A 494 8.78 -12.11 -22.55
C MET A 494 7.47 -12.89 -22.45
N THR A 495 7.42 -13.84 -21.51
CA THR A 495 6.21 -14.60 -21.21
C THR A 495 5.16 -13.73 -20.51
N GLU A 496 3.89 -14.13 -20.60
CA GLU A 496 2.79 -13.44 -19.89
C GLU A 496 3.02 -13.39 -18.38
N ASP A 497 3.54 -14.47 -17.78
CA ASP A 497 3.81 -14.51 -16.34
C ASP A 497 4.91 -13.52 -15.94
N LYS A 498 5.98 -13.43 -16.74
CA LYS A 498 7.05 -12.46 -16.51
C LYS A 498 6.58 -11.02 -16.73
N LEU A 499 5.62 -10.80 -17.65
CA LEU A 499 4.99 -9.49 -17.83
C LEU A 499 4.09 -9.10 -16.64
N LYS A 500 3.35 -10.06 -16.07
CA LYS A 500 2.55 -9.85 -14.84
C LYS A 500 3.45 -9.56 -13.63
N GLU A 501 4.63 -10.17 -13.55
CA GLU A 501 5.63 -9.80 -12.55
C GLU A 501 6.22 -8.41 -12.80
N ALA A 502 6.37 -8.00 -14.07
CA ALA A 502 6.93 -6.71 -14.45
C ALA A 502 6.04 -5.54 -14.05
N ILE A 503 4.71 -5.71 -14.13
CA ILE A 503 3.74 -4.65 -13.86
C ILE A 503 2.82 -5.07 -12.71
N VAL A 504 2.96 -4.40 -11.57
CA VAL A 504 2.22 -4.72 -10.35
C VAL A 504 1.28 -3.58 -10.00
N ASP A 505 -0.02 -3.87 -9.92
CA ASP A 505 -1.00 -2.93 -9.39
C ASP A 505 -0.92 -2.94 -7.86
N VAL A 506 -0.82 -1.75 -7.27
CA VAL A 506 -0.92 -1.55 -5.83
C VAL A 506 -2.20 -0.78 -5.56
N ASN A 507 -3.31 -1.52 -5.59
CA ASN A 507 -4.63 -0.98 -5.32
C ASN A 507 -4.81 -0.84 -3.81
N ASN A 508 -4.61 0.37 -3.28
CA ASN A 508 -4.85 0.63 -1.87
C ASN A 508 -6.32 0.99 -1.55
N GLN A 509 -7.14 1.12 -2.59
CA GLN A 509 -8.57 1.35 -2.49
C GLN A 509 -9.33 0.42 -3.45
N HIS A 510 -9.29 -0.88 -3.18
CA HIS A 510 -10.41 -1.77 -3.55
C HIS A 510 -11.33 -1.93 -2.34
N PHE A 511 -11.82 -0.81 -1.80
CA PHE A 511 -13.15 -0.80 -1.19
C PHE A 511 -14.14 -0.49 -2.30
N ARG A 512 -14.48 -1.49 -3.12
CA ARG A 512 -15.81 -1.45 -3.72
C ARG A 512 -16.78 -1.58 -2.56
N LEU A 513 -17.53 -0.52 -2.31
CA LEU A 513 -18.80 -0.54 -1.58
C LEU A 513 -19.68 -1.65 -2.17
N LEU A 514 -19.56 -2.86 -1.65
CA LEU A 514 -20.72 -3.72 -1.44
C LEU A 514 -21.22 -3.45 -0.01
N ASP A 515 -21.69 -2.22 0.21
CA ASP A 515 -22.70 -1.96 1.22
C ASP A 515 -24.01 -2.60 0.74
N LEU A 516 -24.05 -3.93 0.78
CA LEU A 516 -25.31 -4.64 0.89
C LEU A 516 -25.61 -4.75 2.38
N PRO A 517 -26.81 -4.33 2.84
CA PRO A 517 -27.23 -4.48 4.22
C PRO A 517 -26.99 -5.92 4.70
N PRO A 518 -26.74 -6.16 6.01
CA PRO A 518 -26.54 -7.50 6.57
C PRO A 518 -27.64 -8.51 6.17
N GLU A 519 -28.83 -7.99 5.87
CA GLU A 519 -30.02 -8.73 5.41
C GLU A 519 -29.85 -9.38 4.01
N LEU A 520 -28.96 -8.85 3.17
CA LEU A 520 -28.65 -9.36 1.82
C LEU A 520 -27.43 -10.29 1.79
N GLN A 521 -26.53 -10.21 2.77
CA GLN A 521 -25.37 -11.12 2.89
C GLN A 521 -25.79 -12.56 3.24
N LEU A 522 -26.89 -12.73 3.99
CA LEU A 522 -27.43 -14.05 4.35
C LEU A 522 -28.05 -14.82 3.17
N ARG A 523 -28.52 -14.14 2.11
CA ARG A 523 -29.15 -14.82 0.95
C ARG A 523 -28.16 -15.35 -0.08
N ILE A 524 -26.91 -14.89 -0.09
CA ILE A 524 -25.89 -15.37 -1.03
C ILE A 524 -25.23 -16.65 -0.50
N PHE A 525 -25.20 -16.86 0.83
CA PHE A 525 -24.69 -18.09 1.43
C PHE A 525 -25.67 -19.28 1.35
N GLU A 526 -26.98 -19.04 1.34
CA GLU A 526 -27.99 -20.12 1.22
C GLU A 526 -28.17 -20.65 -0.22
N LEU A 527 -27.68 -19.95 -1.24
CA LEU A 527 -27.76 -20.39 -2.64
C LEU A 527 -26.53 -21.17 -3.13
N ALA A 528 -25.47 -21.25 -2.34
CA ALA A 528 -24.23 -21.95 -2.70
C ALA A 528 -24.13 -23.39 -2.16
N VAL A 529 -25.13 -23.89 -1.44
CA VAL A 529 -25.15 -25.26 -0.88
C VAL A 529 -26.40 -26.01 -1.36
N VAL A 530 -26.56 -26.16 -2.67
CA VAL A 530 -27.36 -27.24 -3.26
C VAL A 530 -26.72 -27.67 -4.58
N GLN A 531 -25.80 -28.63 -4.52
CA GLN A 531 -25.62 -29.68 -5.55
C GLN A 531 -24.67 -30.78 -5.03
N GLU A 532 -25.27 -31.95 -4.70
CA GLU A 532 -24.87 -33.37 -4.91
C GLU A 532 -23.36 -33.75 -4.79
N GLU A 533 -22.88 -34.71 -3.99
CA GLU A 533 -23.30 -36.09 -3.61
C GLU A 533 -22.56 -36.61 -2.32
N PRO A 534 -22.86 -37.80 -1.75
CA PRO A 534 -22.55 -38.14 -0.35
C PRO A 534 -21.19 -38.80 -0.13
N ILE A 535 -20.38 -38.25 0.78
CA ILE A 535 -19.22 -38.95 1.35
C ILE A 535 -19.61 -39.55 2.70
N ARG A 536 -19.69 -40.88 2.76
CA ARG A 536 -19.75 -41.65 4.00
C ARG A 536 -18.38 -41.62 4.68
N VAL A 537 -18.27 -41.05 5.88
CA VAL A 537 -17.19 -41.40 6.81
C VAL A 537 -17.73 -41.49 8.25
N ASN A 538 -17.57 -42.68 8.83
CA ASN A 538 -17.78 -43.00 10.23
C ASN A 538 -16.85 -42.21 11.16
N PHE A 539 -17.36 -41.72 12.29
CA PHE A 539 -16.53 -41.36 13.43
C PHE A 539 -16.75 -42.35 14.59
N PRO A 540 -15.69 -42.95 15.16
CA PRO A 540 -15.76 -43.66 16.42
C PRO A 540 -15.68 -42.69 17.61
N CYS A 541 -16.45 -43.02 18.64
CA CYS A 541 -16.48 -42.43 19.96
C CYS A 541 -15.09 -42.36 20.64
N ALA A 542 -14.85 -41.29 21.40
CA ALA A 542 -14.58 -41.36 22.85
C ALA A 542 -14.07 -39.99 23.36
N TRP A 543 -14.91 -39.27 24.10
CA TRP A 543 -14.44 -38.26 25.06
C TRP A 543 -15.05 -38.56 26.42
N SER A 544 -14.20 -38.96 27.35
CA SER A 544 -14.44 -38.93 28.78
C SER A 544 -14.09 -37.53 29.28
N PHE A 545 -14.97 -36.89 30.05
CA PHE A 545 -14.57 -36.13 31.23
C PHE A 545 -15.77 -35.92 32.18
N SER A 546 -15.42 -35.94 33.46
CA SER A 546 -16.24 -36.18 34.64
C SER A 546 -17.19 -35.04 35.03
N ARG A 547 -18.36 -35.43 35.54
CA ARG A 547 -19.35 -34.60 36.26
C ARG A 547 -18.81 -34.09 37.61
N ARG A 548 -19.21 -32.87 37.99
CA ARG A 548 -19.64 -32.56 39.36
C ARG A 548 -20.87 -31.66 39.36
N GLY A 549 -21.92 -32.14 40.03
CA GLY A 549 -22.77 -31.35 40.92
C GLY A 549 -23.91 -30.56 40.29
N LEU A 550 -25.06 -31.20 40.10
CA LEU A 550 -26.28 -30.96 40.90
C LEU A 550 -27.41 -31.82 40.31
N GLY A 551 -27.94 -32.71 41.14
CA GLY A 551 -29.10 -33.53 40.82
C GLY A 551 -30.38 -32.86 41.30
N LEU A 552 -31.47 -33.04 40.55
CA LEU A 552 -32.58 -33.94 40.91
C LEU A 552 -33.73 -33.77 39.92
N CYS A 553 -34.16 -34.92 39.37
CA CYS A 553 -35.50 -35.39 39.00
C CYS A 553 -36.46 -34.48 38.20
N SER A 554 -37.32 -34.96 37.30
CA SER A 554 -37.52 -36.20 36.51
C SER A 554 -38.82 -35.95 35.74
N ALA A 555 -38.84 -35.97 34.41
CA ALA A 555 -40.01 -36.24 33.55
C ALA A 555 -39.65 -36.10 32.06
N ASP A 556 -39.68 -37.24 31.36
CA ASP A 556 -40.02 -37.45 29.94
C ASP A 556 -39.39 -36.57 28.84
N GLU A 557 -38.21 -36.99 28.39
CA GLU A 557 -37.67 -36.68 27.05
C GLU A 557 -38.42 -37.48 25.98
N LYS A 558 -39.52 -36.91 25.47
CA LYS A 558 -40.14 -37.28 24.19
C LYS A 558 -40.85 -36.10 23.51
N GLY A 559 -40.31 -34.88 23.67
CA GLY A 559 -41.02 -33.65 23.32
C GLY A 559 -40.29 -32.61 22.46
N SER A 560 -39.00 -32.77 22.13
CA SER A 560 -38.27 -31.74 21.36
C SER A 560 -38.13 -32.05 19.87
N ASP A 561 -37.95 -33.31 19.49
CA ASP A 561 -37.74 -33.68 18.07
C ASP A 561 -39.07 -33.78 17.31
N ASP A 562 -40.13 -34.32 17.93
CA ASP A 562 -41.48 -34.40 17.33
C ASP A 562 -42.08 -33.00 17.05
N MET A 563 -41.69 -31.97 17.81
CA MET A 563 -42.24 -30.62 17.66
C MET A 563 -41.62 -29.88 16.47
N VAL A 564 -40.34 -30.12 16.18
CA VAL A 564 -39.63 -29.56 15.03
C VAL A 564 -40.04 -30.28 13.75
N GLU A 565 -40.17 -31.61 13.80
CA GLU A 565 -40.59 -32.43 12.65
C GLU A 565 -42.08 -32.20 12.31
N SER A 566 -42.96 -32.07 13.31
CA SER A 566 -44.36 -31.67 13.08
C SER A 566 -44.49 -30.26 12.52
N ALA A 567 -43.69 -29.29 12.99
CA ALA A 567 -43.69 -27.93 12.46
C ALA A 567 -43.22 -27.89 11.00
N TYR A 568 -42.20 -28.68 10.66
CA TYR A 568 -41.70 -28.81 9.29
C TYR A 568 -42.76 -29.44 8.36
N HIS A 569 -43.41 -30.52 8.77
CA HIS A 569 -44.45 -31.18 7.97
C HIS A 569 -45.78 -30.40 7.90
N ALA A 570 -46.12 -29.60 8.92
CA ALA A 570 -47.28 -28.71 8.89
C ALA A 570 -47.05 -27.52 7.93
N THR A 571 -45.86 -26.93 7.96
CA THR A 571 -45.49 -25.80 7.09
C THR A 571 -45.39 -26.24 5.63
N ARG A 572 -44.84 -27.43 5.38
CA ARG A 572 -44.74 -28.03 4.04
C ARG A 572 -46.11 -28.43 3.46
N ARG A 573 -47.05 -28.87 4.30
CA ARG A 573 -48.45 -29.13 3.88
C ARG A 573 -49.22 -27.84 3.59
N ALA A 574 -49.04 -26.79 4.40
CA ALA A 574 -49.65 -25.49 4.17
C ALA A 574 -49.11 -24.79 2.91
N TRP A 575 -47.83 -24.98 2.59
CA TRP A 575 -47.19 -24.44 1.39
C TRP A 575 -47.67 -25.13 0.10
N ASN A 576 -47.85 -26.46 0.14
CA ASN A 576 -48.30 -27.24 -1.02
C ASN A 576 -49.80 -27.13 -1.33
N ALA A 577 -50.61 -26.61 -0.40
CA ALA A 577 -52.06 -26.50 -0.57
C ALA A 577 -52.54 -25.22 -1.30
N GLY A 578 -51.62 -24.41 -1.85
CA GLY A 578 -51.96 -23.20 -2.61
C GLY A 578 -52.49 -22.09 -1.71
N GLY A 579 -51.61 -21.15 -1.35
CA GLY A 579 -51.88 -20.11 -0.36
C GLY A 579 -53.15 -19.30 -0.61
N LYS A 580 -54.18 -19.55 0.19
CA LYS A 580 -55.16 -18.56 0.64
C LYS A 580 -55.47 -18.82 2.12
N THR A 581 -55.51 -17.73 2.90
CA THR A 581 -55.86 -17.61 4.32
C THR A 581 -54.94 -18.27 5.36
N LEU A 582 -54.01 -17.47 5.91
CA LEU A 582 -53.44 -17.68 7.25
C LEU A 582 -53.26 -16.32 7.94
N CYS A 583 -54.38 -15.67 8.24
CA CYS A 583 -54.42 -14.52 9.13
C CYS A 583 -55.51 -14.76 10.19
N SER A 584 -55.26 -15.70 11.10
CA SER A 584 -55.99 -15.82 12.38
C SER A 584 -55.52 -17.05 13.18
N GLN A 585 -54.33 -17.03 13.80
CA GLN A 585 -54.08 -17.90 14.96
C GLN A 585 -53.16 -17.23 16.01
N PRO A 586 -53.59 -17.09 17.28
CA PRO A 586 -52.82 -16.43 18.34
C PRO A 586 -51.52 -17.14 18.77
N ALA A 587 -51.34 -18.42 18.41
CA ALA A 587 -50.25 -19.26 18.88
C ALA A 587 -48.88 -18.93 18.24
N LEU A 588 -48.85 -18.50 16.98
CA LEU A 588 -47.60 -18.17 16.28
C LEU A 588 -46.95 -16.88 16.80
N SER A 589 -47.74 -15.91 17.28
CA SER A 589 -47.21 -14.63 17.78
C SER A 589 -46.53 -14.73 19.14
N LYS A 590 -46.83 -15.78 19.92
CA LYS A 590 -46.17 -16.05 21.22
C LYS A 590 -44.83 -16.76 21.02
N LEU A 591 -44.76 -17.70 20.06
CA LEU A 591 -43.52 -18.42 19.76
C LEU A 591 -42.47 -17.50 19.12
N CYS A 592 -42.87 -16.63 18.18
CA CYS A 592 -41.97 -15.66 17.56
C CYS A 592 -41.49 -14.56 18.53
N ARG A 593 -42.24 -14.26 19.59
CA ARG A 593 -41.82 -13.27 20.61
C ARG A 593 -40.83 -13.85 21.62
N ALA A 594 -41.00 -15.11 22.03
CA ALA A 594 -40.09 -15.77 22.96
C ALA A 594 -38.69 -15.98 22.33
N VAL A 595 -38.64 -16.51 21.11
CA VAL A 595 -37.37 -16.79 20.41
C VAL A 595 -36.60 -15.50 20.09
N ARG A 596 -37.30 -14.40 19.76
CA ARG A 596 -36.66 -13.12 19.43
C ARG A 596 -36.09 -12.40 20.67
N HIS A 597 -36.68 -12.62 21.83
CA HIS A 597 -36.27 -11.93 23.06
C HIS A 597 -35.06 -12.59 23.73
N ASP A 598 -34.92 -13.92 23.63
CA ASP A 598 -33.82 -14.64 24.27
C ASP A 598 -32.55 -14.67 23.40
N VAL A 599 -32.69 -14.69 22.07
CA VAL A 599 -31.54 -14.63 21.15
C VAL A 599 -30.86 -13.25 21.16
N LEU A 600 -31.63 -12.15 21.29
CA LEU A 600 -31.05 -10.80 21.27
C LEU A 600 -30.38 -10.40 22.59
N LYS A 601 -30.79 -10.98 23.73
CA LYS A 601 -30.10 -10.81 25.02
C LYS A 601 -28.76 -11.53 25.10
N LEU A 602 -28.56 -12.58 24.30
CA LEU A 602 -27.29 -13.29 24.17
C LEU A 602 -26.24 -12.50 23.37
N PHE A 603 -26.67 -11.57 22.51
CA PHE A 603 -25.77 -10.81 21.62
C PHE A 603 -25.46 -9.38 22.10
N TYR A 604 -26.35 -8.72 22.85
CA TYR A 604 -26.13 -7.36 23.34
C TYR A 604 -26.47 -7.22 24.82
N GLY A 605 -25.47 -6.90 25.63
CA GLY A 605 -25.63 -6.68 27.08
C GLY A 605 -26.64 -5.57 27.40
N LYS A 606 -27.33 -5.72 28.55
CA LYS A 606 -28.49 -4.93 28.99
C LYS A 606 -28.39 -3.40 28.86
N ASN A 607 -27.18 -2.82 28.90
CA ASN A 607 -27.01 -1.36 28.99
C ASN A 607 -27.01 -0.63 27.63
N VAL A 608 -26.87 -1.33 26.50
CA VAL A 608 -26.87 -0.69 25.16
C VAL A 608 -28.31 -0.45 24.66
N PHE A 609 -29.26 -1.25 25.13
CA PHE A 609 -30.65 -1.18 24.65
C PHE A 609 -31.43 0.03 25.22
N GLU A 610 -31.18 0.43 26.46
CA GLU A 610 -31.90 1.57 27.08
C GLU A 610 -31.47 2.95 26.52
N MET A 611 -30.21 3.11 26.11
CA MET A 611 -29.74 4.37 25.49
C MET A 611 -30.30 4.58 24.09
N ALA A 612 -30.28 3.54 23.24
CA ALA A 612 -30.75 3.64 21.86
C ALA A 612 -32.26 3.92 21.76
N TYR A 613 -33.05 3.38 22.70
CA TYR A 613 -34.50 3.57 22.73
C TYR A 613 -34.89 5.00 23.17
N CYS A 614 -34.12 5.62 24.06
CA CYS A 614 -34.36 7.00 24.51
C CYS A 614 -34.06 8.05 23.43
N ASP A 615 -33.04 7.85 22.60
CA ASP A 615 -32.67 8.83 21.56
C ASP A 615 -33.60 8.81 20.35
N ALA A 616 -34.12 7.64 19.98
CA ALA A 616 -35.11 7.51 18.91
C ALA A 616 -36.41 8.27 19.22
N HIS A 617 -36.86 8.26 20.49
CA HIS A 617 -38.07 8.98 20.90
C HIS A 617 -37.89 10.51 20.90
N LYS A 618 -36.69 11.02 21.23
CA LYS A 618 -36.39 12.47 21.21
C LYS A 618 -36.34 13.03 19.79
N GLN A 619 -35.88 12.25 18.81
CA GLN A 619 -35.84 12.69 17.42
C GLN A 619 -37.24 12.75 16.78
N VAL A 620 -38.13 11.82 17.13
CA VAL A 620 -39.52 11.83 16.64
C VAL A 620 -40.32 13.01 17.21
N ALA A 621 -40.11 13.39 18.49
CA ALA A 621 -40.76 14.55 19.10
C ALA A 621 -40.34 15.89 18.47
N ARG A 622 -39.08 16.02 18.03
CA ARG A 622 -38.58 17.22 17.33
C ARG A 622 -39.15 17.36 15.91
N ALA A 623 -39.34 16.26 15.20
CA ALA A 623 -39.91 16.26 13.85
C ALA A 623 -41.39 16.70 13.81
N VAL A 624 -42.16 16.42 14.88
CA VAL A 624 -43.57 16.81 14.98
C VAL A 624 -43.73 18.32 15.27
N SER A 625 -42.80 18.92 16.03
CA SER A 625 -42.85 20.35 16.38
C SER A 625 -42.52 21.27 15.19
N HIS A 626 -41.59 20.89 14.31
CA HIS A 626 -41.26 21.66 13.10
C HIS A 626 -42.39 21.72 12.07
N ARG A 627 -43.28 20.72 12.05
CA ARG A 627 -44.40 20.64 11.11
C ARG A 627 -45.53 21.63 11.43
N HIS A 628 -45.65 22.05 12.70
CA HIS A 628 -46.64 23.05 13.11
C HIS A 628 -46.19 24.51 12.92
N ALA A 629 -44.87 24.77 12.91
CA ALA A 629 -44.31 26.11 12.65
C ALA A 629 -44.39 26.50 11.16
N ALA A 630 -44.13 25.55 10.26
CA ALA A 630 -44.15 25.80 8.81
C ALA A 630 -45.54 26.13 8.24
N ARG A 631 -46.63 25.71 8.91
CA ARG A 631 -48.01 26.03 8.51
C ARG A 631 -48.45 27.45 8.86
N ARG A 632 -47.77 28.15 9.79
CA ARG A 632 -48.10 29.54 10.14
C ARG A 632 -47.40 30.57 9.25
N ALA A 633 -46.25 30.22 8.66
CA ALA A 633 -45.46 31.14 7.83
C ALA A 633 -45.99 31.32 6.39
N TYR A 634 -46.86 30.42 5.91
CA TYR A 634 -47.38 30.45 4.54
C TYR A 634 -48.62 31.34 4.34
N ALA A 635 -49.14 31.95 5.42
CA ALA A 635 -50.36 32.77 5.38
C ALA A 635 -50.08 34.29 5.34
N SER A 636 -48.82 34.74 5.28
CA SER A 636 -48.46 36.16 5.48
C SER A 636 -47.60 36.82 4.40
N SER A 637 -47.55 36.30 3.17
CA SER A 637 -46.80 36.95 2.07
C SER A 637 -47.60 37.04 0.77
N ALA A 638 -48.52 37.99 0.73
CA ALA A 638 -49.02 38.59 -0.51
C ALA A 638 -48.90 40.12 -0.36
N THR A 639 -48.48 40.81 -1.44
CA THR A 639 -48.02 42.23 -1.57
C THR A 639 -46.52 42.40 -1.23
N SER A 640 -45.63 43.02 -2.02
CA SER A 640 -45.68 44.07 -3.06
C SER A 640 -44.36 44.12 -3.91
N HIS A 641 -44.34 44.91 -4.99
CA HIS A 641 -43.35 45.04 -6.09
C HIS A 641 -41.99 45.73 -5.78
N PRO A 642 -40.96 45.65 -6.67
CA PRO A 642 -39.61 46.22 -6.47
C PRO A 642 -39.28 47.49 -7.30
N THR A 643 -38.29 48.28 -6.85
CA THR A 643 -37.63 49.42 -7.54
C THR A 643 -36.08 49.27 -7.57
N PRO A 644 -35.35 49.92 -8.51
CA PRO A 644 -33.95 49.60 -8.90
C PRO A 644 -32.85 50.47 -8.23
N PRO A 645 -31.54 50.17 -8.41
CA PRO A 645 -30.44 50.81 -7.66
C PRO A 645 -29.74 51.98 -8.40
N PRO A 646 -28.96 52.84 -7.71
CA PRO A 646 -28.26 54.00 -8.29
C PRO A 646 -26.72 53.85 -8.47
N THR A 647 -26.15 54.82 -9.19
CA THR A 647 -24.79 54.94 -9.78
C THR A 647 -23.78 55.87 -9.07
N HIS A 648 -22.48 55.63 -9.37
CA HIS A 648 -21.30 56.53 -9.48
C HIS A 648 -20.59 57.16 -8.26
N GLN A 649 -19.24 57.08 -8.22
CA GLN A 649 -18.27 58.18 -8.51
C GLN A 649 -16.77 57.81 -8.29
N GLN A 650 -15.89 58.34 -9.16
CA GLN A 650 -14.40 58.43 -9.10
C GLN A 650 -13.99 59.90 -8.86
N PRO A 651 -12.76 60.25 -8.38
CA PRO A 651 -11.67 60.79 -9.25
C PRO A 651 -10.22 60.69 -8.64
N PRO A 652 -9.16 61.43 -9.09
CA PRO A 652 -8.49 61.50 -10.40
C PRO A 652 -6.93 61.37 -10.35
N ASN A 653 -6.27 61.50 -11.51
CA ASN A 653 -4.81 61.49 -11.77
C ASN A 653 -4.40 62.71 -12.63
N PRO A 654 -3.14 63.21 -12.62
CA PRO A 654 -2.60 63.99 -13.76
C PRO A 654 -1.15 63.60 -14.21
N ALA A 655 -0.93 63.34 -15.52
CA ALA A 655 -0.12 64.08 -16.53
C ALA A 655 1.44 64.02 -16.39
N SER A 656 2.35 63.99 -17.40
CA SER A 656 2.37 63.91 -18.88
C SER A 656 3.84 63.91 -19.40
N GLN A 657 4.24 62.96 -20.29
CA GLN A 657 5.19 62.96 -21.47
C GLN A 657 6.58 63.72 -21.50
N PRO A 658 7.51 63.55 -22.50
CA PRO A 658 7.55 62.72 -23.74
C PRO A 658 8.90 61.96 -24.05
N ALA A 659 8.92 61.21 -25.18
CA ALA A 659 10.06 60.50 -25.81
C ALA A 659 10.76 61.31 -26.93
N PRO A 660 11.85 60.77 -27.55
CA PRO A 660 11.98 60.74 -29.03
C PRO A 660 12.59 59.42 -29.60
N ILE A 661 12.03 58.76 -30.63
CA ILE A 661 12.16 58.88 -32.12
C ILE A 661 13.12 57.86 -32.78
N ALA A 662 12.51 56.98 -33.61
CA ALA A 662 12.87 56.36 -34.92
C ALA A 662 14.18 55.52 -35.06
N SER A 663 14.26 54.46 -35.89
CA SER A 663 13.67 54.21 -37.21
C SER A 663 13.82 52.73 -37.66
N ASN A 664 12.85 52.28 -38.50
CA ASN A 664 12.95 51.41 -39.70
C ASN A 664 13.74 50.07 -39.64
N THR A 665 13.27 48.92 -40.15
CA THR A 665 12.52 48.66 -41.41
C THR A 665 11.97 47.22 -41.41
N GLN A 666 10.78 47.05 -41.98
CA GLN A 666 10.13 45.78 -42.38
C GLN A 666 10.50 45.43 -43.84
N PRO A 667 10.25 44.22 -44.42
CA PRO A 667 8.90 43.65 -44.66
C PRO A 667 8.78 42.11 -44.43
N MET A 668 7.72 41.62 -43.77
CA MET A 668 6.48 41.06 -44.33
C MET A 668 6.61 40.00 -45.46
N LEU A 669 6.15 38.77 -45.15
CA LEU A 669 5.45 37.91 -46.08
C LEU A 669 4.31 37.17 -45.35
N HIS A 670 3.09 37.44 -45.81
CA HIS A 670 1.79 36.93 -45.38
C HIS A 670 1.42 35.63 -46.14
N MET A 671 0.81 34.66 -45.45
CA MET A 671 -0.24 33.76 -45.98
C MET A 671 -1.09 33.30 -44.77
N GLN A 672 -2.19 33.97 -44.40
CA GLN A 672 -3.58 33.82 -44.89
C GLN A 672 -4.11 32.37 -44.96
N GLN A 673 -4.93 32.02 -43.98
CA GLN A 673 -5.97 30.97 -44.06
C GLN A 673 -7.18 31.46 -44.89
N PRO A 674 -7.93 30.54 -45.51
CA PRO A 674 -9.40 30.62 -45.51
C PRO A 674 -10.09 29.22 -45.49
N PRO A 675 -11.42 29.09 -45.51
CA PRO A 675 -12.35 29.32 -44.40
C PRO A 675 -13.27 28.10 -44.11
N LEU A 676 -14.00 28.17 -42.99
CA LEU A 676 -15.11 27.29 -42.62
C LEU A 676 -16.22 27.26 -43.69
N ARG A 677 -16.73 26.06 -44.01
CA ARG A 677 -17.96 25.86 -44.79
C ARG A 677 -18.92 24.94 -44.04
N GLN A 678 -20.05 25.50 -43.60
CA GLN A 678 -21.27 24.76 -43.26
C GLN A 678 -22.07 24.45 -44.53
N PRO A 679 -22.71 23.28 -44.57
CA PRO A 679 -24.05 23.13 -45.16
C PRO A 679 -24.98 22.38 -44.18
N SER A 680 -26.32 22.48 -44.19
CA SER A 680 -27.29 23.41 -44.78
C SER A 680 -28.67 22.98 -44.27
N ALA A 681 -29.51 23.94 -43.88
CA ALA A 681 -30.97 24.04 -44.01
C ALA A 681 -31.95 22.82 -43.94
N ARG A 682 -31.56 21.61 -43.52
CA ARG A 682 -32.48 20.47 -43.30
C ARG A 682 -32.62 20.00 -41.85
N GLU A 683 -31.93 20.64 -40.91
CA GLU A 683 -31.92 20.23 -39.50
C GLU A 683 -32.30 21.37 -38.53
N ARG A 684 -33.22 22.25 -38.95
CA ARG A 684 -33.85 23.24 -38.07
C ARG A 684 -35.32 23.41 -38.43
N GLN A 685 -36.21 22.59 -37.86
CA GLN A 685 -37.49 23.01 -37.28
C GLN A 685 -38.37 21.83 -36.86
N ALA A 686 -38.40 21.58 -35.56
CA ALA A 686 -39.59 21.33 -34.75
C ALA A 686 -39.22 21.75 -33.31
N LYS A 687 -39.11 23.04 -33.01
CA LYS A 687 -40.16 23.92 -32.45
C LYS A 687 -41.01 23.28 -31.34
N ASN A 688 -40.74 23.81 -30.13
CA ASN A 688 -41.70 24.32 -29.14
C ASN A 688 -42.37 23.36 -28.15
N TRP A 689 -41.97 23.45 -26.87
CA TRP A 689 -42.84 23.89 -25.75
C TRP A 689 -42.00 24.27 -24.50
N PRO A 690 -42.30 25.35 -23.76
CA PRO A 690 -41.71 25.65 -22.44
C PRO A 690 -42.77 25.48 -21.30
N PRO A 691 -42.45 25.79 -20.03
CA PRO A 691 -42.22 24.87 -18.91
C PRO A 691 -43.44 24.70 -17.97
N SER A 692 -43.48 23.64 -17.15
CA SER A 692 -44.38 23.58 -15.99
C SER A 692 -43.79 22.80 -14.81
N ASP A 693 -43.68 23.48 -13.67
CA ASP A 693 -43.62 22.94 -12.32
C ASP A 693 -44.78 21.98 -12.04
N ALA A 694 -44.49 20.71 -11.67
CA ALA A 694 -45.29 19.91 -10.74
C ALA A 694 -44.69 18.49 -10.53
N GLY A 695 -44.40 18.15 -9.28
CA GLY A 695 -44.11 16.79 -8.79
C GLY A 695 -42.60 16.49 -8.74
N VAL A 696 -41.99 16.12 -7.62
CA VAL A 696 -42.46 15.27 -6.52
C VAL A 696 -41.62 15.58 -5.27
N LYS A 697 -42.29 15.92 -4.17
CA LYS A 697 -41.73 15.81 -2.81
C LYS A 697 -41.90 14.36 -2.32
N TYR A 698 -40.83 13.85 -1.71
CA TYR A 698 -40.72 12.68 -0.83
C TYR A 698 -42.02 12.11 -0.22
N ILE A 699 -42.12 10.77 -0.18
CA ILE A 699 -42.15 9.96 1.07
C ILE A 699 -42.12 8.45 0.72
N LEU A 700 -41.27 7.73 1.46
CA LEU A 700 -41.21 6.26 1.59
C LEU A 700 -42.57 5.61 1.83
N LEU A 701 -42.81 4.41 1.28
CA LEU A 701 -43.32 3.25 2.04
C LEU A 701 -43.29 1.96 1.20
N GLY A 702 -42.63 0.92 1.73
CA GLY A 702 -43.12 -0.47 1.65
C GLY A 702 -43.03 -1.22 0.31
N SER A 703 -41.84 -1.73 0.03
CA SER A 703 -41.51 -3.15 -0.22
C SER A 703 -42.62 -4.19 -0.54
N ILE A 704 -42.28 -5.06 -1.52
CA ILE A 704 -42.59 -6.52 -1.60
C ILE A 704 -43.91 -6.94 -2.29
N ILE A 705 -43.78 -7.35 -3.56
CA ILE A 705 -44.13 -8.66 -4.18
C ILE A 705 -43.87 -8.49 -5.69
N GLY A 706 -42.92 -9.22 -6.27
CA GLY A 706 -42.76 -9.20 -7.75
C GLY A 706 -41.43 -9.72 -8.33
N MET A 707 -40.38 -9.86 -7.52
CA MET A 707 -39.11 -10.45 -7.98
C MET A 707 -39.16 -11.96 -8.36
N PRO A 708 -40.17 -12.78 -7.97
CA PRO A 708 -40.29 -14.15 -8.48
C PRO A 708 -40.66 -14.24 -9.98
N ALA A 709 -41.29 -13.20 -10.55
CA ALA A 709 -41.67 -13.17 -11.97
C ALA A 709 -40.49 -12.87 -12.91
N LEU A 710 -39.49 -12.11 -12.43
CA LEU A 710 -38.31 -11.73 -13.20
C LEU A 710 -37.25 -12.85 -13.28
N CYS A 711 -37.07 -13.63 -12.21
CA CYS A 711 -36.17 -14.80 -12.25
C CYS A 711 -36.75 -15.97 -13.05
N TRP A 712 -38.07 -16.15 -13.08
CA TRP A 712 -38.72 -17.10 -14.00
C TRP A 712 -38.55 -16.67 -15.47
N PHE A 713 -38.71 -15.37 -15.77
CA PHE A 713 -38.49 -14.82 -17.10
C PHE A 713 -37.03 -14.98 -17.58
N TYR A 714 -36.06 -14.75 -16.70
CA TYR A 714 -34.64 -14.89 -17.04
C TYR A 714 -34.21 -16.36 -17.22
N TYR A 715 -34.78 -17.27 -16.43
CA TYR A 715 -34.54 -18.72 -16.54
C TYR A 715 -35.13 -19.33 -17.82
N GLU A 716 -36.38 -19.01 -18.19
CA GLU A 716 -36.98 -19.46 -19.46
C GLU A 716 -36.28 -18.87 -20.68
N HIS A 717 -35.85 -17.59 -20.61
CA HIS A 717 -35.13 -16.95 -21.71
C HIS A 717 -33.73 -17.55 -21.93
N ARG A 718 -32.97 -17.87 -20.86
CA ARG A 718 -31.68 -18.58 -20.99
C ARG A 718 -31.85 -20.02 -21.44
N ARG A 719 -32.90 -20.72 -20.99
CA ARG A 719 -33.16 -22.10 -21.42
C ARG A 719 -33.44 -22.18 -22.91
N LYS A 720 -34.34 -21.33 -23.44
CA LYS A 720 -34.61 -21.22 -24.89
C LYS A 720 -33.36 -20.89 -25.69
N HIS A 721 -32.54 -19.95 -25.20
CA HIS A 721 -31.32 -19.55 -25.89
C HIS A 721 -30.25 -20.65 -25.91
N MET A 722 -30.14 -21.46 -24.85
CA MET A 722 -29.21 -22.59 -24.79
C MET A 722 -29.70 -23.80 -25.62
N ASP A 723 -31.01 -24.00 -25.74
CA ASP A 723 -31.58 -25.03 -26.61
C ASP A 723 -31.44 -24.65 -28.10
N GLU A 724 -31.61 -23.37 -28.45
CA GLU A 724 -31.36 -22.82 -29.78
C GLU A 724 -29.87 -22.89 -30.16
N LEU A 725 -28.96 -22.59 -29.21
CA LEU A 725 -27.50 -22.74 -29.41
C LEU A 725 -27.09 -24.21 -29.56
N ARG A 726 -27.70 -25.14 -28.80
CA ARG A 726 -27.45 -26.58 -28.97
C ARG A 726 -27.94 -27.10 -30.32
N HIS A 727 -29.10 -26.65 -30.80
CA HIS A 727 -29.59 -27.02 -32.13
C HIS A 727 -28.77 -26.39 -33.26
N ALA A 728 -28.29 -25.15 -33.09
CA ALA A 728 -27.40 -24.49 -34.04
C ALA A 728 -26.02 -25.18 -34.11
N GLN A 729 -25.43 -25.54 -32.96
CA GLN A 729 -24.16 -26.27 -32.88
C GLN A 729 -24.28 -27.70 -33.43
N LEU A 730 -25.38 -28.41 -33.18
CA LEU A 730 -25.63 -29.74 -33.77
C LEU A 730 -25.74 -29.67 -35.30
N LYS A 731 -26.38 -28.63 -35.83
CA LYS A 731 -26.53 -28.41 -37.28
C LYS A 731 -25.20 -28.00 -37.92
N GLU A 732 -24.40 -27.18 -37.23
CA GLU A 732 -23.07 -26.78 -37.69
C GLU A 732 -22.05 -27.94 -37.67
N VAL A 733 -22.13 -28.81 -36.65
CA VAL A 733 -21.31 -30.03 -36.58
C VAL A 733 -21.72 -31.04 -37.66
N GLN A 734 -23.02 -31.24 -37.89
CA GLN A 734 -23.52 -32.11 -38.97
C GLN A 734 -23.15 -31.57 -40.36
N ASP A 735 -23.19 -30.25 -40.55
CA ASP A 735 -22.83 -29.61 -41.83
C ASP A 735 -21.31 -29.52 -42.05
N ARG A 736 -20.47 -29.47 -41.00
CA ARG A 736 -19.01 -29.64 -41.11
C ARG A 736 -18.63 -31.08 -41.42
N TYR A 737 -19.29 -32.05 -40.80
CA TYR A 737 -19.01 -33.48 -41.01
C TYR A 737 -19.37 -33.93 -42.45
N ARG A 738 -20.49 -33.45 -43.00
CA ARG A 738 -20.85 -33.69 -44.43
C ARG A 738 -19.91 -33.01 -45.42
N ARG A 739 -19.29 -31.89 -45.05
CA ARG A 739 -18.35 -31.14 -45.91
C ARG A 739 -16.92 -31.70 -45.91
N GLN A 740 -16.56 -32.60 -44.98
CA GLN A 740 -15.22 -33.18 -44.86
C GLN A 740 -15.13 -34.67 -45.26
N GLY A 741 -16.20 -35.27 -45.81
CA GLY A 741 -16.11 -36.57 -46.47
C GLY A 741 -15.84 -37.79 -45.57
N GLY A 742 -16.15 -37.73 -44.27
CA GLY A 742 -15.95 -38.84 -43.35
C GLY A 742 -17.07 -39.89 -43.38
N THR A 743 -16.72 -41.15 -43.64
CA THR A 743 -17.53 -42.34 -43.33
C THR A 743 -17.58 -42.58 -41.82
N ALA A 744 -18.77 -42.74 -41.24
CA ALA A 744 -18.95 -42.96 -39.79
C ALA A 744 -18.88 -44.45 -39.42
N ILE A 745 -18.02 -44.74 -38.42
CA ILE A 745 -18.26 -45.72 -37.35
C ILE A 745 -19.04 -44.99 -36.26
#